data_AF-K3WAR6-F1
#
_entry.id   AF-K3WAR6-F1
#
_cell.length_a   1.000
_cell.length_b   1.000
_cell.length_c   1.000
_cell.angle_alpha   90.00
_cell.angle_beta   90.00
_cell.angle_gamma   90.00
#
_symmetry.space_group_name_H-M   'P 1'
#
loop_
_entity.id
_entity.type
_entity.pdbx_description
1 polymer ?
#
loop_
_entity_poly.entity_id
_entity_poly.type
_entity_poly.pdbx_seq_one_letter_code
_entity_poly.pdbx_strand_id
1 'polypeptide(L)'
;MASIPPEVQNEITRLKNEVHAKEETLNQLKLKTKAFVDNMRGELATEKKKVTDLEEQLKHSKEVAGNATQAQPLTELEALKKEVAMVTHRENELKAKAKSFADNMKAQLQAEKDKSQKLEQVVQEKTAALALAQTTIASSNASHDLLSLDDPLPSNKEELAALQIQLQAAKEQLGAMNEHLRAAEAMADQRAQDALKAQTELESLRCSSEQQLERLRTEINELKSKEESLVSSLCQQKSSQGSAEVAFAEEHSHLQEAIAKNQEMMHQLQQYKIENEHLQKQLQDKDFQLEQLESYRQKAEENEEKVKEMAGKLSSLQSQLQTKSEEAVKSCVKCDEMKIELTEISALYEKVNIGRSQSDIQLAEAQTALNSLQSVQQNYTTTKERLDEVSKQNMELNEKIFQKESEVNNLKSDVQKLTSEVSALQDQVNASRSDSSSRRQQSESLQAEKQSVEEALCEIQRKHSELQKKNQELLASIESTNKDNNEKRQKAKALVISLTNEKQTLSEARSELQKEVDRLRMELNQRNVENERRLKQLNDENNQKIAQSTSNLQSLSEEIATLKQTITIVQESEKNQQRAKELANAKREVEDSNKKRLAAKAETQKLAVELETVQKCLNHLSENANTNCAASIRKMTQLQERVSEALHVLEKRAAASANGKKSQSASSNQDDIEVEDLREPETASARDRPTSPTQGAKKAEESIAQVNQRLTLLVEVAEKLCDMAIEQNEVNLKDVVIDKVTQMFTQCFSEKLRGAYAKVDEVADSLLDSNQSNNNKKPGVKS
;
A
#
# COMPACT_ATOMS: atom_id res chain seq x y z
N MET A 1 -6.58 -60.14 29.84
CA MET A 1 -6.78 -58.67 29.90
C MET A 1 -8.26 -58.40 30.08
N ALA A 2 -8.68 -57.73 31.15
CA ALA A 2 -10.05 -57.23 31.26
C ALA A 2 -10.08 -55.81 30.67
N SER A 3 -10.65 -55.65 29.47
CA SER A 3 -10.85 -54.31 28.90
C SER A 3 -11.89 -53.56 29.71
N ILE A 4 -11.72 -52.25 29.86
CA ILE A 4 -12.76 -51.35 30.37
C ILE A 4 -13.97 -51.47 29.45
N PRO A 5 -15.21 -51.51 29.96
CA PRO A 5 -16.42 -51.49 29.13
C PRO A 5 -16.44 -50.23 28.25
N PRO A 6 -16.53 -50.36 26.91
CA PRO A 6 -16.45 -49.21 26.00
C PRO A 6 -17.59 -48.21 26.23
N GLU A 7 -18.72 -48.68 26.76
CA GLU A 7 -19.88 -47.88 27.16
C GLU A 7 -19.51 -46.76 28.14
N VAL A 8 -18.63 -47.02 29.12
CA VAL A 8 -18.20 -46.01 30.11
C VAL A 8 -17.30 -44.95 29.47
N GLN A 9 -16.41 -45.37 28.57
CA GLN A 9 -15.52 -44.47 27.84
C GLN A 9 -16.30 -43.59 26.84
N ASN A 10 -17.29 -44.19 26.16
CA ASN A 10 -18.22 -43.48 25.28
C ASN A 10 -19.08 -42.48 26.04
N GLU A 11 -19.55 -42.84 27.25
CA GLU A 11 -20.35 -41.93 28.10
C GLU A 11 -19.54 -40.73 28.59
N ILE A 12 -18.29 -40.92 29.04
CA ILE A 12 -17.40 -39.82 29.40
C ILE A 12 -17.13 -38.91 28.19
N THR A 13 -16.99 -39.49 26.99
CA THR A 13 -16.81 -38.73 25.75
C THR A 13 -18.08 -37.93 25.39
N ARG A 14 -19.27 -38.53 25.54
CA ARG A 14 -20.58 -37.87 25.34
C ARG A 14 -20.74 -36.66 26.28
N LEU A 15 -20.48 -36.86 27.57
CA LEU A 15 -20.62 -35.81 28.58
C LEU A 15 -19.60 -34.67 28.38
N LYS A 16 -18.36 -34.97 27.96
CA LYS A 16 -17.38 -33.93 27.57
C LYS A 16 -17.84 -33.10 26.38
N ASN A 17 -18.41 -33.74 25.36
CA ASN A 17 -18.98 -33.05 24.20
C ASN A 17 -20.21 -32.19 24.61
N GLU A 18 -21.02 -32.65 25.56
CA GLU A 18 -22.13 -31.84 26.09
C GLU A 18 -21.64 -30.63 26.90
N VAL A 19 -20.63 -30.79 27.77
CA VAL A 19 -19.98 -29.66 28.47
C VAL A 19 -19.49 -28.62 27.47
N HIS A 20 -18.71 -29.02 26.45
CA HIS A 20 -18.20 -28.10 25.43
C HIS A 20 -19.33 -27.38 24.66
N ALA A 21 -20.40 -28.10 24.31
CA ALA A 21 -21.57 -27.49 23.66
C ALA A 21 -22.28 -26.47 24.59
N LYS A 22 -22.37 -26.75 25.90
CA LYS A 22 -22.91 -25.81 26.89
C LYS A 22 -22.02 -24.58 27.06
N GLU A 23 -20.71 -24.74 27.16
CA GLU A 23 -19.75 -23.63 27.21
C GLU A 23 -19.83 -22.75 25.96
N GLU A 24 -19.97 -23.35 24.77
CA GLU A 24 -20.15 -22.60 23.53
C GLU A 24 -21.46 -21.80 23.56
N THR A 25 -22.60 -22.42 23.93
CA THR A 25 -23.88 -21.68 24.05
C THR A 25 -23.82 -20.56 25.09
N LEU A 26 -23.14 -20.77 26.22
CA LEU A 26 -22.88 -19.77 27.25
C LEU A 26 -22.04 -18.61 26.70
N ASN A 27 -21.02 -18.89 25.88
CA ASN A 27 -20.18 -17.87 25.25
C ASN A 27 -20.93 -17.11 24.15
N GLN A 28 -21.74 -17.78 23.32
CA GLN A 28 -22.66 -17.11 22.39
C GLN A 28 -23.67 -16.21 23.14
N LEU A 29 -24.15 -16.64 24.32
CA LEU A 29 -25.08 -15.87 25.14
C LEU A 29 -24.43 -14.62 25.74
N LYS A 30 -23.17 -14.71 26.22
CA LYS A 30 -22.36 -13.55 26.62
C LYS A 30 -22.20 -12.56 25.46
N LEU A 31 -21.89 -13.06 24.26
CA LEU A 31 -21.69 -12.22 23.06
C LEU A 31 -22.96 -11.46 22.67
N LYS A 32 -24.11 -12.16 22.65
CA LYS A 32 -25.43 -11.56 22.38
C LYS A 32 -25.82 -10.53 23.44
N THR A 33 -25.56 -10.82 24.72
CA THR A 33 -25.80 -9.88 25.83
C THR A 33 -24.99 -8.61 25.66
N LYS A 34 -23.69 -8.73 25.35
CA LYS A 34 -22.82 -7.58 25.09
C LYS A 34 -23.32 -6.75 23.91
N ALA A 35 -23.59 -7.38 22.77
CA ALA A 35 -24.05 -6.68 21.57
C ALA A 35 -25.36 -5.90 21.80
N PHE A 36 -26.31 -6.47 22.56
CA PHE A 36 -27.54 -5.77 22.92
C PHE A 36 -27.27 -4.58 23.86
N VAL A 37 -26.42 -4.75 24.88
CA VAL A 37 -26.07 -3.67 25.83
C VAL A 37 -25.32 -2.54 25.13
N ASP A 38 -24.42 -2.84 24.21
CA ASP A 38 -23.70 -1.84 23.44
C ASP A 38 -24.63 -1.11 22.44
N ASN A 39 -25.59 -1.80 21.82
CA ASN A 39 -26.65 -1.16 21.01
C ASN A 39 -27.56 -0.24 21.85
N MET A 40 -28.08 -0.72 22.99
CA MET A 40 -28.89 0.10 23.91
C MET A 40 -28.11 1.31 24.45
N ARG A 41 -26.79 1.19 24.64
CA ARG A 41 -25.93 2.33 25.00
C ARG A 41 -25.83 3.34 23.86
N GLY A 42 -25.79 2.88 22.60
CA GLY A 42 -25.84 3.72 21.41
C GLY A 42 -27.17 4.48 21.28
N GLU A 43 -28.29 3.78 21.37
CA GLU A 43 -29.64 4.39 21.37
C GLU A 43 -29.83 5.37 22.53
N LEU A 44 -29.35 5.03 23.74
CA LEU A 44 -29.42 5.94 24.88
C LEU A 44 -28.54 7.18 24.68
N ALA A 45 -27.40 7.07 24.01
CA ALA A 45 -26.53 8.20 23.71
C ALA A 45 -27.15 9.13 22.65
N THR A 46 -27.78 8.60 21.61
CA THR A 46 -28.47 9.41 20.59
C THR A 46 -29.71 10.09 21.15
N GLU A 47 -30.52 9.39 21.96
CA GLU A 47 -31.71 9.99 22.58
C GLU A 47 -31.33 11.04 23.63
N LYS A 48 -30.28 10.82 24.43
CA LYS A 48 -29.70 11.86 25.30
C LYS A 48 -29.27 13.10 24.52
N LYS A 49 -28.58 12.92 23.38
CA LYS A 49 -28.17 14.06 22.56
C LYS A 49 -29.39 14.87 22.10
N LYS A 50 -30.47 14.21 21.66
CA LYS A 50 -31.73 14.91 21.31
C LYS A 50 -32.32 15.67 22.49
N VAL A 51 -32.32 15.11 23.71
CA VAL A 51 -32.76 15.86 24.90
C VAL A 51 -31.92 17.13 25.07
N THR A 52 -30.59 17.03 25.01
CA THR A 52 -29.71 18.21 25.14
C THR A 52 -29.91 19.21 24.00
N ASP A 53 -29.92 18.76 22.75
CA ASP A 53 -30.14 19.60 21.56
C ASP A 53 -31.50 20.34 21.64
N LEU A 54 -32.57 19.67 22.11
CA LEU A 54 -33.90 20.26 22.29
C LEU A 54 -34.02 21.14 23.55
N GLU A 55 -33.30 20.83 24.63
CA GLU A 55 -33.22 21.69 25.83
C GLU A 55 -32.48 23.00 25.53
N GLU A 56 -31.42 22.96 24.71
CA GLU A 56 -30.73 24.15 24.23
C GLU A 56 -31.62 24.99 23.31
N GLN A 57 -32.36 24.37 22.38
CA GLN A 57 -33.36 25.06 21.55
C GLN A 57 -34.50 25.66 22.39
N LEU A 58 -35.05 24.90 23.36
CA LEU A 58 -36.09 25.38 24.27
C LEU A 58 -35.59 26.58 25.08
N LYS A 59 -34.34 26.55 25.55
CA LYS A 59 -33.70 27.67 26.24
C LYS A 59 -33.58 28.90 25.32
N HIS A 60 -33.08 28.72 24.10
CA HIS A 60 -32.91 29.81 23.15
C HIS A 60 -34.25 30.46 22.76
N SER A 61 -35.27 29.65 22.42
CA SER A 61 -36.62 30.15 22.14
C SER A 61 -37.26 30.85 23.34
N LYS A 62 -36.92 30.45 24.58
CA LYS A 62 -37.37 31.13 25.81
C LYS A 62 -36.70 32.47 26.03
N GLU A 63 -35.41 32.60 25.69
CA GLU A 63 -34.65 33.86 25.73
C GLU A 63 -35.12 34.84 24.65
N VAL A 64 -35.50 34.34 23.47
CA VAL A 64 -36.14 35.13 22.40
C VAL A 64 -37.55 35.58 22.79
N ALA A 65 -38.40 34.65 23.27
CA ALA A 65 -39.77 34.96 23.70
C ALA A 65 -39.84 35.96 24.86
N GLY A 66 -38.82 35.99 25.73
CA GLY A 66 -38.72 36.97 26.82
C GLY A 66 -38.58 38.42 26.38
N ASN A 67 -38.23 38.68 25.11
CA ASN A 67 -38.01 40.02 24.57
C ASN A 67 -39.08 40.47 23.54
N ALA A 68 -40.06 39.63 23.22
CA ALA A 68 -41.00 39.85 22.10
C ALA A 68 -42.47 39.88 22.53
N THR A 69 -43.15 41.01 22.34
CA THR A 69 -44.54 41.25 22.76
C THR A 69 -45.61 40.61 21.86
N GLN A 70 -45.28 39.54 21.12
CA GLN A 70 -46.17 38.89 20.15
C GLN A 70 -46.56 37.46 20.57
N ALA A 71 -47.74 37.00 20.13
CA ALA A 71 -48.33 35.75 20.61
C ALA A 71 -47.77 34.47 19.96
N GLN A 72 -47.25 34.52 18.74
CA GLN A 72 -46.73 33.34 18.02
C GLN A 72 -45.59 32.57 18.72
N PRO A 73 -44.54 33.20 19.29
CA PRO A 73 -43.45 32.45 19.95
C PRO A 73 -43.90 31.66 21.18
N LEU A 74 -45.05 31.96 21.80
CA LEU A 74 -45.57 31.19 22.93
C LEU A 74 -46.08 29.79 22.50
N THR A 75 -46.73 29.69 21.35
CA THR A 75 -47.22 28.40 20.82
C THR A 75 -46.09 27.46 20.43
N GLU A 76 -45.00 27.97 19.86
CA GLU A 76 -43.80 27.20 19.52
C GLU A 76 -43.05 26.73 20.78
N LEU A 77 -42.98 27.60 21.81
CA LEU A 77 -42.40 27.25 23.11
C LEU A 77 -43.16 26.10 23.80
N GLU A 78 -44.50 26.09 23.72
CA GLU A 78 -45.29 24.96 24.22
C GLU A 78 -45.09 23.68 23.42
N ALA A 79 -44.87 23.77 22.10
CA ALA A 79 -44.59 22.61 21.25
C ALA A 79 -43.24 21.98 21.61
N LEU A 80 -42.14 22.75 21.64
CA LEU A 80 -40.83 22.26 22.07
C LEU A 80 -40.87 21.69 23.49
N LYS A 81 -41.61 22.31 24.42
CA LYS A 81 -41.74 21.82 25.79
C LYS A 81 -42.46 20.46 25.87
N LYS A 82 -43.43 20.20 25.00
CA LYS A 82 -44.07 18.88 24.86
C LYS A 82 -43.12 17.86 24.23
N GLU A 83 -42.35 18.27 23.22
CA GLU A 83 -41.38 17.40 22.54
C GLU A 83 -40.23 16.98 23.47
N VAL A 84 -39.60 17.91 24.19
CA VAL A 84 -38.61 17.62 25.25
C VAL A 84 -39.17 16.61 26.24
N ALA A 85 -40.40 16.81 26.75
CA ALA A 85 -41.02 15.87 27.68
C ALA A 85 -41.22 14.46 27.08
N MET A 86 -41.61 14.36 25.81
CA MET A 86 -41.75 13.07 25.10
C MET A 86 -40.40 12.36 24.89
N VAL A 87 -39.37 13.08 24.47
CA VAL A 87 -38.02 12.52 24.26
C VAL A 87 -37.39 12.11 25.60
N THR A 88 -37.54 12.92 26.66
CA THR A 88 -37.12 12.55 28.03
C THR A 88 -37.88 11.33 28.56
N HIS A 89 -39.18 11.19 28.27
CA HIS A 89 -39.94 9.98 28.63
C HIS A 89 -39.37 8.74 27.92
N ARG A 90 -39.10 8.86 26.61
CA ARG A 90 -38.49 7.80 25.78
C ARG A 90 -37.08 7.42 26.24
N GLU A 91 -36.25 8.38 26.62
CA GLU A 91 -34.92 8.15 27.21
C GLU A 91 -35.03 7.33 28.51
N ASN A 92 -36.05 7.59 29.34
CA ASN A 92 -36.31 6.85 30.57
C ASN A 92 -36.91 5.45 30.34
N GLU A 93 -37.77 5.27 29.32
CA GLU A 93 -38.16 3.93 28.88
C GLU A 93 -36.96 3.10 28.43
N LEU A 94 -36.05 3.68 27.64
CA LEU A 94 -34.84 2.98 27.16
C LEU A 94 -33.95 2.55 28.32
N LYS A 95 -33.78 3.38 29.36
CA LYS A 95 -33.10 2.99 30.62
C LYS A 95 -33.79 1.80 31.29
N ALA A 96 -35.12 1.83 31.42
CA ALA A 96 -35.89 0.77 32.06
C ALA A 96 -35.81 -0.56 31.27
N LYS A 97 -35.94 -0.50 29.94
CA LYS A 97 -35.83 -1.63 29.02
C LYS A 97 -34.40 -2.22 29.05
N ALA A 98 -33.37 -1.38 29.00
CA ALA A 98 -31.97 -1.81 29.12
C ALA A 98 -31.69 -2.50 30.46
N LYS A 99 -32.19 -1.96 31.57
CA LYS A 99 -32.02 -2.57 32.91
C LYS A 99 -32.73 -3.92 33.00
N SER A 100 -34.01 -3.99 32.62
CA SER A 100 -34.80 -5.22 32.64
C SER A 100 -34.15 -6.34 31.81
N PHE A 101 -33.65 -6.00 30.61
CA PHE A 101 -32.90 -6.95 29.79
C PHE A 101 -31.58 -7.38 30.45
N ALA A 102 -30.81 -6.45 31.02
CA ALA A 102 -29.55 -6.77 31.69
C ALA A 102 -29.75 -7.69 32.92
N ASP A 103 -30.77 -7.44 33.73
CA ASP A 103 -31.11 -8.26 34.89
C ASP A 103 -31.59 -9.67 34.47
N ASN A 104 -32.42 -9.77 33.43
CA ASN A 104 -32.86 -11.06 32.85
C ASN A 104 -31.68 -11.85 32.24
N MET A 105 -30.86 -11.21 31.41
CA MET A 105 -29.68 -11.86 30.83
C MET A 105 -28.66 -12.29 31.88
N LYS A 106 -28.50 -11.52 32.96
CA LYS A 106 -27.64 -11.91 34.10
C LYS A 106 -28.17 -13.17 34.80
N ALA A 107 -29.49 -13.29 34.98
CA ALA A 107 -30.10 -14.50 35.51
C ALA A 107 -29.93 -15.70 34.56
N GLN A 108 -30.11 -15.51 33.24
CA GLN A 108 -29.94 -16.58 32.25
C GLN A 108 -28.47 -17.04 32.12
N LEU A 109 -27.52 -16.11 32.15
CA LEU A 109 -26.08 -16.41 32.15
C LEU A 109 -25.64 -17.15 33.42
N GLN A 110 -26.19 -16.80 34.58
CA GLN A 110 -25.94 -17.55 35.82
C GLN A 110 -26.52 -18.97 35.72
N ALA A 111 -27.76 -19.12 35.23
CA ALA A 111 -28.42 -20.42 35.11
C ALA A 111 -27.70 -21.41 34.18
N GLU A 112 -27.12 -20.95 33.05
CA GLU A 112 -26.28 -21.82 32.20
C GLU A 112 -24.86 -22.02 32.75
N LYS A 113 -24.29 -21.06 33.50
CA LYS A 113 -23.05 -21.29 34.25
C LYS A 113 -23.23 -22.41 35.29
N ASP A 114 -24.31 -22.36 36.06
CA ASP A 114 -24.62 -23.37 37.09
C ASP A 114 -24.88 -24.76 36.49
N LYS A 115 -25.43 -24.83 35.28
CA LYS A 115 -25.58 -26.09 34.51
C LYS A 115 -24.24 -26.62 34.00
N SER A 116 -23.40 -25.74 33.43
CA SER A 116 -22.06 -26.07 32.93
C SER A 116 -21.20 -26.66 34.06
N GLN A 117 -21.17 -26.00 35.23
CA GLN A 117 -20.41 -26.48 36.39
C GLN A 117 -20.92 -27.83 36.92
N LYS A 118 -22.23 -28.09 36.89
CA LYS A 118 -22.79 -29.40 37.29
C LYS A 118 -22.41 -30.52 36.32
N LEU A 119 -22.43 -30.26 35.01
CA LEU A 119 -22.00 -31.25 34.01
C LEU A 119 -20.48 -31.51 34.11
N GLU A 120 -19.68 -30.46 34.33
CA GLU A 120 -18.23 -30.59 34.54
C GLU A 120 -17.92 -31.42 35.79
N GLN A 121 -18.62 -31.19 36.90
CA GLN A 121 -18.48 -32.00 38.12
C GLN A 121 -18.79 -33.49 37.85
N VAL A 122 -19.89 -33.79 37.13
CA VAL A 122 -20.24 -35.18 36.76
C VAL A 122 -19.17 -35.81 35.85
N VAL A 123 -18.56 -35.05 34.93
CA VAL A 123 -17.43 -35.52 34.11
C VAL A 123 -16.19 -35.81 34.98
N GLN A 124 -15.89 -34.98 35.97
CA GLN A 124 -14.76 -35.18 36.88
C GLN A 124 -14.98 -36.44 37.75
N GLU A 125 -16.16 -36.59 38.37
CA GLU A 125 -16.54 -37.77 39.17
C GLU A 125 -16.45 -39.08 38.35
N LYS A 126 -16.97 -39.08 37.12
CA LYS A 126 -16.87 -40.25 36.21
C LYS A 126 -15.45 -40.55 35.76
N THR A 127 -14.64 -39.52 35.53
CA THR A 127 -13.22 -39.68 35.11
C THR A 127 -12.37 -40.25 36.26
N ALA A 128 -12.59 -39.78 37.50
CA ALA A 128 -11.91 -40.29 38.69
C ALA A 128 -12.23 -41.79 38.95
N ALA A 129 -13.49 -42.19 38.78
CA ALA A 129 -13.90 -43.59 38.90
C ALA A 129 -13.21 -44.51 37.87
N LEU A 130 -12.98 -44.02 36.64
CA LEU A 130 -12.29 -44.79 35.59
C LEU A 130 -10.78 -44.96 35.87
N ALA A 131 -10.13 -43.95 36.45
CA ALA A 131 -8.72 -44.04 36.83
C ALA A 131 -8.46 -45.10 37.92
N LEU A 132 -9.32 -45.17 38.94
CA LEU A 132 -9.23 -46.18 40.01
C LEU A 132 -9.37 -47.62 39.49
N ALA A 133 -10.20 -47.84 38.46
CA ALA A 133 -10.34 -49.13 37.82
C ALA A 133 -9.05 -49.56 37.07
N GLN A 134 -8.36 -48.62 36.42
CA GLN A 134 -7.12 -48.90 35.67
C GLN A 134 -5.96 -49.33 36.57
N THR A 135 -5.78 -48.70 37.74
CA THR A 135 -4.70 -49.02 38.68
C THR A 135 -4.74 -50.45 39.25
N THR A 136 -5.86 -51.16 39.12
CA THR A 136 -6.06 -52.51 39.68
C THR A 136 -5.55 -53.64 38.74
N ILE A 137 -5.09 -53.31 37.53
CA ILE A 137 -4.83 -54.30 36.45
C ILE A 137 -3.33 -54.58 36.22
N ALA A 138 -2.42 -53.78 36.79
CA ALA A 138 -1.03 -53.66 36.31
C ALA A 138 0.06 -54.50 37.03
N SER A 139 -0.28 -55.55 37.80
CA SER A 139 0.64 -56.12 38.81
C SER A 139 1.07 -57.59 38.62
N SER A 140 1.63 -58.02 37.48
CA SER A 140 2.19 -59.40 37.30
C SER A 140 3.17 -59.66 36.12
N ASN A 141 4.23 -60.50 36.36
CA ASN A 141 5.07 -61.36 35.44
C ASN A 141 6.56 -60.97 35.08
N ALA A 142 7.53 -61.94 35.01
CA ALA A 142 8.98 -61.83 34.55
C ALA A 142 9.84 -63.18 34.39
N SER A 143 11.03 -63.18 33.68
CA SER A 143 12.22 -64.18 33.60
C SER A 143 12.29 -65.29 32.47
N HIS A 144 13.38 -66.01 32.00
CA HIS A 144 14.90 -66.05 32.08
C HIS A 144 15.64 -66.84 30.88
N ASP A 145 16.92 -67.35 30.94
CA ASP A 145 17.87 -67.60 29.75
C ASP A 145 19.17 -68.57 29.88
N LEU A 146 19.90 -69.01 28.78
CA LEU A 146 21.39 -69.44 28.49
C LEU A 146 22.14 -70.91 28.47
N LEU A 147 23.15 -71.15 27.52
CA LEU A 147 24.49 -71.98 27.37
C LEU A 147 24.69 -73.58 27.21
N SER A 148 25.79 -74.39 26.86
CA SER A 148 27.32 -74.44 26.49
C SER A 148 27.93 -75.78 25.77
N LEU A 149 29.30 -76.04 25.51
CA LEU A 149 29.95 -77.17 24.61
C LEU A 149 31.51 -77.72 24.72
N ASP A 150 31.86 -78.95 24.16
CA ASP A 150 33.04 -79.72 23.42
C ASP A 150 34.63 -79.99 23.73
N ASP A 151 35.31 -81.16 23.32
CA ASP A 151 36.84 -81.54 23.20
C ASP A 151 37.39 -83.01 22.66
N PRO A 152 38.67 -83.29 22.10
CA PRO A 152 39.33 -84.64 21.66
C PRO A 152 40.93 -84.91 21.85
N LEU A 153 41.73 -85.75 21.03
CA LEU A 153 43.26 -85.75 20.71
C LEU A 153 44.13 -87.01 20.08
N PRO A 154 45.41 -87.51 20.44
CA PRO A 154 46.61 -87.73 19.49
C PRO A 154 47.74 -88.92 19.59
N SER A 155 48.77 -89.01 18.65
CA SER A 155 50.20 -89.65 18.64
C SER A 155 50.51 -91.14 18.14
N ASN A 156 51.72 -91.82 17.86
CA ASN A 156 53.26 -91.72 17.75
C ASN A 156 53.92 -93.05 17.06
N LYS A 157 55.20 -93.49 16.74
CA LYS A 157 56.69 -93.12 16.62
C LYS A 157 57.60 -93.99 15.58
N GLU A 158 58.90 -94.41 15.80
CA GLU A 158 60.04 -94.64 14.78
C GLU A 158 61.40 -95.36 15.23
N GLU A 159 62.30 -95.96 14.35
CA GLU A 159 63.86 -96.00 14.35
C GLU A 159 64.65 -97.19 13.64
N LEU A 160 65.79 -96.93 12.91
CA LEU A 160 66.86 -97.91 12.50
C LEU A 160 68.19 -97.26 11.98
N ALA A 161 69.05 -96.69 12.84
CA ALA A 161 69.96 -95.59 12.43
C ALA A 161 71.48 -95.85 12.18
N ALA A 162 72.01 -97.09 12.23
CA ALA A 162 73.48 -97.31 12.39
C ALA A 162 74.29 -97.68 11.12
N LEU A 163 73.83 -98.64 10.29
CA LEU A 163 74.49 -98.99 9.00
C LEU A 163 74.49 -97.81 8.00
N GLN A 164 73.73 -96.78 8.34
CA GLN A 164 73.79 -95.41 7.84
C GLN A 164 75.23 -94.98 7.52
N ILE A 165 76.17 -95.01 8.47
CA ILE A 165 77.33 -94.08 8.52
C ILE A 165 78.38 -94.21 7.37
N GLN A 166 78.55 -95.37 6.73
CA GLN A 166 79.51 -95.51 5.61
C GLN A 166 78.84 -95.57 4.24
N LEU A 167 77.59 -96.05 4.21
CA LEU A 167 76.66 -95.71 3.15
C LEU A 167 76.44 -94.18 3.11
N GLN A 168 76.61 -93.48 4.25
CA GLN A 168 76.45 -92.03 4.43
C GLN A 168 77.45 -91.26 3.59
N ALA A 169 78.75 -91.53 3.63
CA ALA A 169 79.74 -90.76 2.86
C ALA A 169 79.47 -90.78 1.33
N ALA A 170 79.04 -91.93 0.79
CA ALA A 170 78.58 -92.01 -0.60
C ALA A 170 77.21 -91.34 -0.80
N LYS A 171 76.27 -91.53 0.13
CA LYS A 171 75.02 -90.76 0.28
C LYS A 171 75.24 -89.30 0.71
N GLU A 172 76.46 -88.78 0.82
CA GLU A 172 76.76 -87.39 1.21
C GLU A 172 77.29 -86.63 0.00
N GLN A 173 77.99 -87.28 -0.92
CA GLN A 173 78.24 -86.71 -2.25
C GLN A 173 77.06 -86.95 -3.20
N LEU A 174 76.53 -88.17 -3.27
CA LEU A 174 75.28 -88.46 -3.99
C LEU A 174 74.09 -87.84 -3.22
N GLY A 175 74.22 -87.63 -1.91
CA GLY A 175 73.29 -86.80 -1.12
C GLY A 175 73.39 -85.34 -1.44
N ALA A 176 74.57 -84.71 -1.36
CA ALA A 176 74.73 -83.30 -1.71
C ALA A 176 74.31 -83.02 -3.15
N MET A 177 74.55 -83.96 -4.09
CA MET A 177 74.05 -83.83 -5.46
C MET A 177 72.52 -84.05 -5.55
N ASN A 178 71.95 -85.01 -4.79
CA ASN A 178 70.49 -85.16 -4.66
C ASN A 178 69.83 -84.08 -3.80
N GLU A 179 70.58 -83.32 -2.98
CA GLU A 179 70.10 -82.20 -2.16
C GLU A 179 70.22 -80.91 -2.94
N HIS A 180 71.23 -80.76 -3.80
CA HIS A 180 71.22 -79.73 -4.83
C HIS A 180 70.15 -80.00 -5.89
N LEU A 181 69.90 -81.26 -6.26
CA LEU A 181 68.78 -81.62 -7.13
C LEU A 181 67.45 -81.39 -6.40
N ARG A 182 67.25 -81.94 -5.20
CA ARG A 182 66.02 -81.76 -4.40
C ARG A 182 65.82 -80.31 -3.95
N ALA A 183 66.86 -79.50 -3.83
CA ALA A 183 66.74 -78.06 -3.60
C ALA A 183 66.48 -77.28 -4.90
N ALA A 184 66.94 -77.76 -6.06
CA ALA A 184 66.55 -77.22 -7.36
C ALA A 184 65.10 -77.57 -7.71
N GLU A 185 64.67 -78.80 -7.40
CA GLU A 185 63.29 -79.28 -7.44
C GLU A 185 62.44 -78.50 -6.45
N ALA A 186 62.83 -78.40 -5.16
CA ALA A 186 62.10 -77.59 -4.19
C ALA A 186 62.10 -76.09 -4.53
N MET A 187 63.13 -75.55 -5.17
CA MET A 187 63.10 -74.18 -5.71
C MET A 187 62.22 -74.07 -6.96
N ALA A 188 62.08 -75.13 -7.77
CA ALA A 188 61.17 -75.17 -8.91
C ALA A 188 59.71 -75.31 -8.45
N ASP A 189 59.44 -76.18 -7.47
CA ASP A 189 58.16 -76.35 -6.80
C ASP A 189 57.77 -75.09 -6.02
N GLN A 190 58.70 -74.46 -5.31
CA GLN A 190 58.47 -73.18 -4.64
C GLN A 190 58.15 -72.09 -5.69
N ARG A 191 58.91 -72.00 -6.79
CA ARG A 191 58.59 -71.07 -7.89
C ARG A 191 57.28 -71.40 -8.59
N ALA A 192 56.89 -72.67 -8.70
CA ALA A 192 55.62 -73.09 -9.26
C ALA A 192 54.46 -72.75 -8.31
N GLN A 193 54.62 -72.96 -7.01
CA GLN A 193 53.67 -72.54 -5.98
C GLN A 193 53.54 -71.02 -5.92
N ASP A 194 54.65 -70.28 -6.02
CA ASP A 194 54.63 -68.80 -5.98
C ASP A 194 54.09 -68.20 -7.28
N ALA A 195 54.35 -68.82 -8.43
CA ALA A 195 53.67 -68.49 -9.68
C ALA A 195 52.16 -68.81 -9.62
N LEU A 196 51.76 -69.91 -8.98
CA LEU A 196 50.36 -70.29 -8.81
C LEU A 196 49.64 -69.41 -7.79
N LYS A 197 50.32 -68.96 -6.72
CA LYS A 197 49.83 -67.89 -5.81
C LYS A 197 49.67 -66.57 -6.55
N ALA A 198 50.67 -66.14 -7.30
CA ALA A 198 50.58 -64.92 -8.12
C ALA A 198 49.43 -65.02 -9.15
N GLN A 199 49.19 -66.21 -9.72
CA GLN A 199 48.05 -66.43 -10.61
C GLN A 199 46.70 -66.35 -9.86
N THR A 200 46.56 -66.97 -8.68
CA THR A 200 45.30 -66.89 -7.91
C THR A 200 45.07 -65.50 -7.31
N GLU A 201 46.12 -64.75 -6.96
CA GLU A 201 46.04 -63.34 -6.58
C GLU A 201 45.61 -62.46 -7.76
N LEU A 202 46.19 -62.64 -8.94
CA LEU A 202 45.76 -61.94 -10.17
C LEU A 202 44.32 -62.28 -10.55
N GLU A 203 43.90 -63.54 -10.45
CA GLU A 203 42.54 -63.97 -10.73
C GLU A 203 41.54 -63.45 -9.69
N SER A 204 41.93 -63.40 -8.41
CA SER A 204 41.15 -62.75 -7.33
C SER A 204 40.98 -61.25 -7.57
N LEU A 205 42.06 -60.55 -7.94
CA LEU A 205 42.02 -59.14 -8.32
C LEU A 205 41.17 -58.90 -9.57
N ARG A 206 41.21 -59.81 -10.56
CA ARG A 206 40.35 -59.74 -11.76
C ARG A 206 38.88 -59.87 -11.39
N CYS A 207 38.51 -60.88 -10.59
CA CYS A 207 37.16 -61.06 -10.08
C CYS A 207 36.67 -59.87 -9.23
N SER A 208 37.56 -59.27 -8.42
CA SER A 208 37.26 -58.05 -7.64
C SER A 208 36.97 -56.85 -8.56
N SER A 209 37.79 -56.66 -9.60
CA SER A 209 37.60 -55.60 -10.61
C SER A 209 36.32 -55.82 -11.44
N GLU A 210 36.05 -57.05 -11.86
CA GLU A 210 34.80 -57.44 -12.54
C GLU A 210 33.57 -57.14 -11.68
N GLN A 211 33.61 -57.45 -10.38
CA GLN A 211 32.53 -57.09 -9.45
C GLN A 211 32.38 -55.58 -9.24
N GLN A 212 33.46 -54.81 -9.22
CA GLN A 212 33.38 -53.34 -9.12
C GLN A 212 32.77 -52.73 -10.38
N LEU A 213 33.16 -53.20 -11.57
CA LEU A 213 32.59 -52.75 -12.84
C LEU A 213 31.10 -53.07 -12.94
N GLU A 214 30.65 -54.23 -12.46
CA GLU A 214 29.23 -54.58 -12.51
C GLU A 214 28.39 -53.77 -11.49
N ARG A 215 28.93 -53.47 -10.30
CA ARG A 215 28.29 -52.53 -9.35
C ARG A 215 28.13 -51.13 -9.96
N LEU A 216 29.18 -50.60 -10.58
CA LEU A 216 29.12 -49.30 -11.27
C LEU A 216 28.13 -49.30 -12.45
N ARG A 217 27.99 -50.42 -13.17
CA ARG A 217 26.93 -50.58 -14.19
C ARG A 217 25.53 -50.53 -13.58
N THR A 218 25.29 -51.23 -12.47
CA THR A 218 23.99 -51.17 -11.78
C THR A 218 23.66 -49.76 -11.28
N GLU A 219 24.64 -49.05 -10.71
CA GLU A 219 24.48 -47.68 -10.25
C GLU A 219 24.19 -46.69 -11.41
N ILE A 220 24.91 -46.82 -12.53
CA ILE A 220 24.65 -46.02 -13.75
C ILE A 220 23.23 -46.27 -14.29
N ASN A 221 22.75 -47.51 -14.27
CA ASN A 221 21.40 -47.86 -14.73
C ASN A 221 20.31 -47.32 -13.77
N GLU A 222 20.53 -47.38 -12.46
CA GLU A 222 19.66 -46.73 -11.48
C GLU A 222 19.60 -45.20 -11.67
N LEU A 223 20.75 -44.56 -11.87
CA LEU A 223 20.84 -43.11 -12.06
C LEU A 223 20.11 -42.67 -13.35
N LYS A 224 20.23 -43.43 -14.44
CA LYS A 224 19.45 -43.19 -15.67
C LYS A 224 17.95 -43.34 -15.45
N SER A 225 17.50 -44.37 -14.73
CA SER A 225 16.07 -44.53 -14.41
C SER A 225 15.53 -43.38 -13.55
N LYS A 226 16.35 -42.87 -12.62
CA LYS A 226 16.04 -41.67 -11.82
C LYS A 226 16.01 -40.40 -12.70
N GLU A 227 16.92 -40.25 -13.65
CA GLU A 227 16.94 -39.17 -14.64
C GLU A 227 15.68 -39.18 -15.54
N GLU A 228 15.34 -40.33 -16.13
CA GLU A 228 14.14 -40.53 -16.96
C GLU A 228 12.85 -40.21 -16.17
N SER A 229 12.79 -40.61 -14.90
CA SER A 229 11.67 -40.27 -14.01
C SER A 229 11.57 -38.78 -13.74
N LEU A 230 12.69 -38.10 -13.42
CA LEU A 230 12.73 -36.66 -13.18
C LEU A 230 12.37 -35.84 -14.43
N VAL A 231 12.87 -36.24 -15.61
CA VAL A 231 12.51 -35.63 -16.90
C VAL A 231 11.01 -35.80 -17.16
N SER A 232 10.44 -36.96 -16.86
CA SER A 232 9.00 -37.22 -17.00
C SER A 232 8.16 -36.32 -16.09
N SER A 233 8.54 -36.20 -14.81
CA SER A 233 7.87 -35.29 -13.85
C SER A 233 7.99 -33.82 -14.26
N LEU A 234 9.16 -33.39 -14.76
CA LEU A 234 9.39 -32.00 -15.16
C LEU A 234 8.59 -31.65 -16.42
N CYS A 235 8.46 -32.57 -17.39
CA CYS A 235 7.54 -32.42 -18.52
C CYS A 235 6.07 -32.33 -18.08
N GLN A 236 5.65 -33.13 -17.09
CA GLN A 236 4.28 -33.10 -16.53
C GLN A 236 4.00 -31.83 -15.71
N GLN A 237 4.99 -31.28 -15.03
CA GLN A 237 4.91 -29.96 -14.37
C GLN A 237 4.79 -28.84 -15.41
N LYS A 238 5.55 -28.92 -16.51
CA LYS A 238 5.52 -27.90 -17.58
C LYS A 238 4.20 -27.88 -18.36
N SER A 239 3.58 -29.04 -18.59
CA SER A 239 2.25 -29.11 -19.24
C SER A 239 1.12 -28.61 -18.33
N SER A 240 1.20 -28.87 -17.02
CA SER A 240 0.23 -28.34 -16.04
C SER A 240 0.37 -26.82 -15.83
N GLN A 241 1.59 -26.27 -15.86
CA GLN A 241 1.81 -24.81 -15.85
C GLN A 241 1.17 -24.12 -17.06
N GLY A 242 1.32 -24.66 -18.27
CA GLY A 242 0.67 -24.09 -19.47
C GLY A 242 -0.86 -24.08 -19.40
N SER A 243 -1.47 -25.04 -18.70
CA SER A 243 -2.92 -25.03 -18.43
C SER A 243 -3.33 -23.97 -17.41
N ALA A 244 -2.45 -23.59 -16.48
CA ALA A 244 -2.73 -22.58 -15.47
C ALA A 244 -2.66 -21.16 -16.06
N GLU A 245 -1.69 -20.88 -16.94
CA GLU A 245 -1.58 -19.57 -17.62
C GLU A 245 -2.82 -19.26 -18.48
N VAL A 246 -3.39 -20.25 -19.16
CA VAL A 246 -4.65 -20.09 -19.91
C VAL A 246 -5.82 -19.81 -18.97
N ALA A 247 -5.95 -20.55 -17.86
CA ALA A 247 -7.01 -20.33 -16.88
C ALA A 247 -6.95 -18.92 -16.24
N PHE A 248 -5.74 -18.43 -15.92
CA PHE A 248 -5.56 -17.06 -15.42
C PHE A 248 -5.88 -15.99 -16.49
N ALA A 249 -5.62 -16.25 -17.77
CA ALA A 249 -6.01 -15.35 -18.85
C ALA A 249 -7.54 -15.29 -19.03
N GLU A 250 -8.23 -16.42 -18.92
CA GLU A 250 -9.70 -16.50 -18.95
C GLU A 250 -10.33 -15.82 -17.71
N GLU A 251 -9.78 -16.06 -16.51
CA GLU A 251 -10.24 -15.41 -15.28
C GLU A 251 -10.03 -13.89 -15.31
N HIS A 252 -8.87 -13.42 -15.79
CA HIS A 252 -8.61 -11.99 -15.99
C HIS A 252 -9.58 -11.37 -17.01
N SER A 253 -9.89 -12.09 -18.10
CA SER A 253 -10.88 -11.64 -19.09
C SER A 253 -12.27 -11.47 -18.47
N HIS A 254 -12.74 -12.44 -17.69
CA HIS A 254 -14.02 -12.36 -16.99
C HIS A 254 -14.04 -11.29 -15.89
N LEU A 255 -12.94 -11.07 -15.17
CA LEU A 255 -12.79 -9.95 -14.23
C LEU A 255 -12.89 -8.60 -14.96
N GLN A 256 -12.26 -8.47 -16.13
CA GLN A 256 -12.28 -7.24 -16.92
C GLN A 256 -13.68 -6.98 -17.53
N GLU A 257 -14.39 -8.01 -17.97
CA GLU A 257 -15.81 -7.94 -18.37
C GLU A 257 -16.71 -7.53 -17.18
N ALA A 258 -16.51 -8.12 -16.00
CA ALA A 258 -17.26 -7.77 -14.79
C ALA A 258 -16.98 -6.33 -14.32
N ILE A 259 -15.76 -5.81 -14.49
CA ILE A 259 -15.43 -4.40 -14.23
C ILE A 259 -16.17 -3.48 -15.20
N ALA A 260 -16.12 -3.77 -16.52
CA ALA A 260 -16.84 -2.98 -17.53
C ALA A 260 -18.35 -2.95 -17.25
N LYS A 261 -18.95 -4.10 -16.88
CA LYS A 261 -20.37 -4.21 -16.54
C LYS A 261 -20.76 -3.47 -15.26
N ASN A 262 -19.86 -3.38 -14.27
CA ASN A 262 -20.08 -2.54 -13.09
C ASN A 262 -19.99 -1.04 -13.44
N GLN A 263 -19.10 -0.64 -14.34
CA GLN A 263 -19.06 0.74 -14.85
C GLN A 263 -20.35 1.09 -15.62
N GLU A 264 -20.85 0.18 -16.46
CA GLU A 264 -22.13 0.36 -17.16
C GLU A 264 -23.30 0.54 -16.17
N MET A 265 -23.44 -0.34 -15.17
CA MET A 265 -24.49 -0.19 -14.14
C MET A 265 -24.33 1.10 -13.32
N MET A 266 -23.10 1.57 -13.08
CA MET A 266 -22.85 2.85 -12.41
C MET A 266 -23.35 4.04 -13.26
N HIS A 267 -23.10 4.03 -14.57
CA HIS A 267 -23.62 5.03 -15.49
C HIS A 267 -25.15 4.98 -15.60
N GLN A 268 -25.76 3.79 -15.64
CA GLN A 268 -27.23 3.63 -15.62
C GLN A 268 -27.83 4.17 -14.31
N LEU A 269 -27.24 3.86 -13.15
CA LEU A 269 -27.66 4.42 -11.85
C LEU A 269 -27.55 5.96 -11.82
N GLN A 270 -26.49 6.53 -12.39
CA GLN A 270 -26.33 7.98 -12.44
C GLN A 270 -27.33 8.64 -13.42
N GLN A 271 -27.66 7.97 -14.53
CA GLN A 271 -28.73 8.40 -15.43
C GLN A 271 -30.10 8.39 -14.74
N TYR A 272 -30.45 7.29 -14.03
CA TYR A 272 -31.67 7.22 -13.24
C TYR A 272 -31.71 8.27 -12.10
N LYS A 273 -30.56 8.62 -11.51
CA LYS A 273 -30.49 9.71 -10.52
C LYS A 273 -30.86 11.06 -11.13
N ILE A 274 -30.30 11.39 -12.31
CA ILE A 274 -30.62 12.62 -13.05
C ILE A 274 -32.10 12.64 -13.49
N GLU A 275 -32.63 11.50 -13.93
CA GLU A 275 -34.05 11.36 -14.29
C GLU A 275 -34.98 11.57 -13.10
N ASN A 276 -34.66 11.00 -11.92
CA ASN A 276 -35.42 11.23 -10.69
C ASN A 276 -35.34 12.69 -10.21
N GLU A 277 -34.17 13.33 -10.29
CA GLU A 277 -34.02 14.77 -9.96
C GLU A 277 -34.86 15.65 -10.90
N HIS A 278 -34.92 15.32 -12.19
CA HIS A 278 -35.76 15.99 -13.17
C HIS A 278 -37.27 15.76 -12.92
N LEU A 279 -37.69 14.51 -12.65
CA LEU A 279 -39.08 14.18 -12.31
C LEU A 279 -39.52 14.84 -10.99
N GLN A 280 -38.64 14.88 -9.99
CA GLN A 280 -38.91 15.56 -8.71
C GLN A 280 -39.09 17.06 -8.90
N LYS A 281 -38.32 17.69 -9.81
CA LYS A 281 -38.54 19.09 -10.19
C LYS A 281 -39.88 19.27 -10.93
N GLN A 282 -40.25 18.37 -11.85
CA GLN A 282 -41.56 18.44 -12.51
C GLN A 282 -42.73 18.29 -11.52
N LEU A 283 -42.56 17.49 -10.46
CA LEU A 283 -43.54 17.40 -9.37
C LEU A 283 -43.62 18.73 -8.59
N GLN A 284 -42.49 19.35 -8.22
CA GLN A 284 -42.49 20.68 -7.57
C GLN A 284 -43.15 21.77 -8.45
N ASP A 285 -42.86 21.78 -9.75
CA ASP A 285 -43.51 22.68 -10.71
C ASP A 285 -45.03 22.41 -10.83
N LYS A 286 -45.49 21.18 -10.54
CA LYS A 286 -46.91 20.80 -10.51
C LYS A 286 -47.60 21.12 -9.19
N ASP A 287 -46.93 20.92 -8.06
CA ASP A 287 -47.43 21.29 -6.74
C ASP A 287 -47.64 22.81 -6.67
N PHE A 288 -46.71 23.60 -7.22
CA PHE A 288 -46.86 25.06 -7.37
C PHE A 288 -48.00 25.48 -8.32
N GLN A 289 -48.32 24.67 -9.34
CA GLN A 289 -49.51 24.89 -10.18
C GLN A 289 -50.81 24.57 -9.43
N LEU A 290 -50.81 23.53 -8.57
CA LEU A 290 -51.94 23.19 -7.71
C LEU A 290 -52.18 24.24 -6.62
N GLU A 291 -51.12 24.78 -6.01
CA GLU A 291 -51.20 25.88 -5.02
C GLU A 291 -51.79 27.15 -5.65
N GLN A 292 -51.41 27.49 -6.88
CA GLN A 292 -52.06 28.58 -7.62
C GLN A 292 -53.54 28.29 -7.91
N LEU A 293 -53.88 27.07 -8.33
CA LEU A 293 -55.28 26.68 -8.56
C LEU A 293 -56.12 26.74 -7.29
N GLU A 294 -55.57 26.35 -6.14
CA GLU A 294 -56.23 26.49 -4.83
C GLU A 294 -56.42 27.96 -4.46
N SER A 295 -55.43 28.82 -4.74
CA SER A 295 -55.58 30.28 -4.58
C SER A 295 -56.62 30.90 -5.53
N TYR A 296 -56.92 30.30 -6.68
CA TYR A 296 -58.05 30.69 -7.53
C TYR A 296 -59.38 30.11 -7.02
N ARG A 297 -59.37 28.88 -6.47
CA ARG A 297 -60.53 28.22 -5.85
C ARG A 297 -61.04 29.05 -4.66
N GLN A 298 -60.15 29.43 -3.74
CA GLN A 298 -60.46 30.27 -2.58
C GLN A 298 -61.03 31.64 -3.01
N LYS A 299 -60.45 32.29 -4.03
CA LYS A 299 -60.99 33.55 -4.59
C LYS A 299 -62.36 33.39 -5.23
N ALA A 300 -62.67 32.21 -5.78
CA ALA A 300 -64.01 31.91 -6.29
C ALA A 300 -65.00 31.74 -5.13
N GLU A 301 -64.63 31.02 -4.06
CA GLU A 301 -65.44 30.86 -2.84
C GLU A 301 -65.75 32.22 -2.18
N GLU A 302 -64.74 33.08 -1.99
CA GLU A 302 -64.95 34.45 -1.49
C GLU A 302 -65.92 35.26 -2.35
N ASN A 303 -65.88 35.07 -3.68
CA ASN A 303 -66.75 35.81 -4.60
C ASN A 303 -68.17 35.23 -4.63
N GLU A 304 -68.33 33.92 -4.43
CA GLU A 304 -69.63 33.30 -4.22
C GLU A 304 -70.27 33.77 -2.90
N GLU A 305 -69.48 33.94 -1.84
CA GLU A 305 -69.94 34.51 -0.56
C GLU A 305 -70.37 35.98 -0.73
N LYS A 306 -69.60 36.81 -1.44
CA LYS A 306 -70.00 38.18 -1.81
C LYS A 306 -71.30 38.20 -2.65
N VAL A 307 -71.49 37.23 -3.55
CA VAL A 307 -72.74 37.08 -4.33
C VAL A 307 -73.92 36.68 -3.43
N LYS A 308 -73.73 35.77 -2.46
CA LYS A 308 -74.75 35.41 -1.46
C LYS A 308 -75.13 36.61 -0.58
N GLU A 309 -74.16 37.40 -0.13
CA GLU A 309 -74.40 38.63 0.63
C GLU A 309 -75.20 39.66 -0.19
N MET A 310 -74.85 39.86 -1.46
CA MET A 310 -75.56 40.74 -2.38
C MET A 310 -76.98 40.23 -2.73
N ALA A 311 -77.18 38.91 -2.85
CA ALA A 311 -78.49 38.31 -3.00
C ALA A 311 -79.38 38.55 -1.76
N GLY A 312 -78.83 38.41 -0.55
CA GLY A 312 -79.55 38.73 0.70
C GLY A 312 -79.96 40.21 0.77
N LYS A 313 -79.09 41.13 0.35
CA LYS A 313 -79.40 42.56 0.21
C LYS A 313 -80.53 42.82 -0.79
N LEU A 314 -80.50 42.13 -1.95
CA LEU A 314 -81.56 42.22 -2.95
C LEU A 314 -82.91 41.69 -2.44
N SER A 315 -82.94 40.56 -1.74
CA SER A 315 -84.18 40.03 -1.12
C SER A 315 -84.73 40.97 -0.04
N SER A 316 -83.87 41.63 0.73
CA SER A 316 -84.30 42.65 1.71
C SER A 316 -84.93 43.87 1.01
N LEU A 317 -84.29 44.39 -0.05
CA LEU A 317 -84.83 45.49 -0.85
C LEU A 317 -86.14 45.12 -1.56
N GLN A 318 -86.24 43.90 -2.08
CA GLN A 318 -87.47 43.38 -2.71
C GLN A 318 -88.61 43.28 -1.68
N SER A 319 -88.32 42.83 -0.45
CA SER A 319 -89.30 42.81 0.64
C SER A 319 -89.77 44.22 1.03
N GLN A 320 -88.85 45.19 1.13
CA GLN A 320 -89.21 46.60 1.37
C GLN A 320 -90.06 47.19 0.24
N LEU A 321 -89.74 46.88 -1.02
CA LEU A 321 -90.52 47.29 -2.19
C LEU A 321 -91.92 46.67 -2.19
N GLN A 322 -92.04 45.40 -1.82
CA GLN A 322 -93.32 44.69 -1.63
C GLN A 322 -94.18 45.40 -0.58
N THR A 323 -93.63 45.71 0.60
CA THR A 323 -94.36 46.46 1.65
C THR A 323 -94.83 47.84 1.15
N LYS A 324 -93.98 48.56 0.40
CA LYS A 324 -94.35 49.88 -0.16
C LYS A 324 -95.40 49.78 -1.27
N SER A 325 -95.40 48.70 -2.05
CA SER A 325 -96.47 48.39 -3.01
C SER A 325 -97.81 48.14 -2.29
N GLU A 326 -97.79 47.36 -1.21
CA GLU A 326 -98.99 47.07 -0.41
C GLU A 326 -99.53 48.31 0.33
N GLU A 327 -98.67 49.20 0.81
CA GLU A 327 -99.06 50.53 1.32
C GLU A 327 -99.74 51.37 0.21
N ALA A 328 -99.17 51.41 -0.99
CA ALA A 328 -99.74 52.14 -2.12
C ALA A 328 -101.12 51.59 -2.53
N VAL A 329 -101.28 50.26 -2.60
CA VAL A 329 -102.58 49.61 -2.90
C VAL A 329 -103.63 49.98 -1.85
N LYS A 330 -103.28 49.97 -0.55
CA LYS A 330 -104.18 50.42 0.53
C LYS A 330 -104.59 51.88 0.37
N SER A 331 -103.67 52.74 -0.09
CA SER A 331 -103.99 54.14 -0.40
C SER A 331 -104.91 54.29 -1.62
N CYS A 332 -104.75 53.45 -2.66
CA CYS A 332 -105.63 53.47 -3.83
C CYS A 332 -107.05 53.06 -3.50
N VAL A 333 -107.24 51.97 -2.74
CA VAL A 333 -108.57 51.52 -2.26
C VAL A 333 -109.27 52.66 -1.52
N LYS A 334 -108.54 53.39 -0.66
CA LYS A 334 -109.11 54.53 0.08
C LYS A 334 -109.49 55.73 -0.80
N CYS A 335 -108.82 55.91 -1.95
CA CYS A 335 -109.24 56.90 -2.95
C CYS A 335 -110.53 56.49 -3.67
N ASP A 336 -110.73 55.19 -3.93
CA ASP A 336 -111.96 54.68 -4.53
C ASP A 336 -113.14 54.71 -3.52
N GLU A 337 -112.90 54.45 -2.22
CA GLU A 337 -113.88 54.67 -1.13
C GLU A 337 -114.44 56.10 -1.16
N MET A 338 -113.56 57.12 -1.06
CA MET A 338 -113.97 58.54 -1.07
C MET A 338 -114.68 58.95 -2.37
N LYS A 339 -114.37 58.28 -3.48
CA LYS A 339 -114.99 58.53 -4.79
C LYS A 339 -116.42 57.98 -4.86
N ILE A 340 -116.69 56.84 -4.21
CA ILE A 340 -118.05 56.30 -4.05
C ILE A 340 -118.87 57.25 -3.18
N GLU A 341 -118.36 57.64 -2.01
CA GLU A 341 -119.03 58.60 -1.10
C GLU A 341 -119.44 59.90 -1.83
N LEU A 342 -118.54 60.45 -2.67
CA LEU A 342 -118.82 61.65 -3.47
C LEU A 342 -119.97 61.44 -4.48
N THR A 343 -120.10 60.26 -5.07
CA THR A 343 -121.21 59.94 -5.99
C THR A 343 -122.54 59.74 -5.25
N GLU A 344 -122.54 59.15 -4.05
CA GLU A 344 -123.74 59.00 -3.23
C GLU A 344 -124.29 60.36 -2.77
N ILE A 345 -123.41 61.25 -2.29
CA ILE A 345 -123.76 62.63 -1.92
C ILE A 345 -124.39 63.38 -3.12
N SER A 346 -123.84 63.19 -4.32
CA SER A 346 -124.36 63.80 -5.55
C SER A 346 -125.77 63.31 -5.89
N ALA A 347 -126.02 62.00 -5.80
CA ALA A 347 -127.33 61.40 -6.07
C ALA A 347 -128.41 61.80 -5.03
N LEU A 348 -128.02 61.97 -3.76
CA LEU A 348 -128.93 62.46 -2.71
C LEU A 348 -129.38 63.90 -2.98
N TYR A 349 -128.49 64.76 -3.47
CA TYR A 349 -128.80 66.16 -3.77
C TYR A 349 -129.85 66.30 -4.88
N GLU A 350 -129.73 65.51 -5.95
CA GLU A 350 -130.69 65.49 -7.06
C GLU A 350 -132.07 64.97 -6.62
N LYS A 351 -132.11 63.93 -5.76
CA LYS A 351 -133.34 63.33 -5.24
C LYS A 351 -134.17 64.29 -4.38
N VAL A 352 -133.51 65.14 -3.59
CA VAL A 352 -134.18 66.20 -2.79
C VAL A 352 -134.85 67.24 -3.69
N ASN A 353 -134.26 67.54 -4.85
CA ASN A 353 -134.78 68.54 -5.77
C ASN A 353 -136.11 68.08 -6.44
N ILE A 354 -136.24 66.78 -6.71
CA ILE A 354 -137.46 66.17 -7.29
C ILE A 354 -138.63 66.20 -6.30
N GLY A 355 -138.40 65.85 -5.03
CA GLY A 355 -139.47 65.79 -4.03
C GLY A 355 -140.18 67.13 -3.78
N ARG A 356 -139.51 68.25 -4.08
CA ARG A 356 -140.03 69.59 -3.83
C ARG A 356 -141.16 70.02 -4.77
N SER A 357 -141.23 69.48 -5.99
CA SER A 357 -142.28 69.87 -6.97
C SER A 357 -143.59 69.09 -6.82
N GLN A 358 -143.57 67.93 -6.15
CA GLN A 358 -144.77 67.10 -5.96
C GLN A 358 -145.69 67.63 -4.84
N SER A 359 -145.14 68.37 -3.87
CA SER A 359 -145.90 68.89 -2.72
C SER A 359 -146.88 70.00 -3.08
N ASP A 360 -146.61 70.78 -4.14
CA ASP A 360 -147.44 71.93 -4.52
C ASP A 360 -148.76 71.52 -5.20
N ILE A 361 -148.82 70.30 -5.77
CA ILE A 361 -149.99 69.80 -6.50
C ILE A 361 -151.08 69.33 -5.53
N GLN A 362 -150.71 68.59 -4.48
CA GLN A 362 -151.65 67.97 -3.53
C GLN A 362 -152.42 69.00 -2.69
N LEU A 363 -151.92 70.24 -2.61
CA LEU A 363 -152.52 71.31 -1.81
C LEU A 363 -153.74 71.96 -2.50
N ALA A 364 -153.95 71.73 -3.80
CA ALA A 364 -155.08 72.29 -4.55
C ALA A 364 -156.38 71.47 -4.45
N GLU A 365 -156.29 70.15 -4.24
CA GLU A 365 -157.43 69.23 -4.38
C GLU A 365 -158.32 69.17 -3.12
N ALA A 366 -157.77 69.47 -1.95
CA ALA A 366 -158.45 69.34 -0.65
C ALA A 366 -159.64 70.30 -0.42
N GLN A 367 -159.73 71.40 -1.20
CA GLN A 367 -160.66 72.51 -0.92
C GLN A 367 -162.13 72.22 -1.28
N THR A 368 -162.41 71.17 -2.06
CA THR A 368 -163.69 71.00 -2.76
C THR A 368 -164.71 70.09 -2.05
N ALA A 369 -164.30 69.32 -1.02
CA ALA A 369 -165.04 68.15 -0.54
C ALA A 369 -166.01 68.36 0.66
N LEU A 370 -166.25 69.60 1.12
CA LEU A 370 -166.77 69.87 2.47
C LEU A 370 -168.32 69.97 2.62
N ASN A 371 -169.11 69.65 1.59
CA ASN A 371 -170.54 70.02 1.52
C ASN A 371 -171.57 68.87 1.62
N SER A 372 -171.27 67.77 2.34
CA SER A 372 -172.18 66.60 2.50
C SER A 372 -172.54 66.27 3.96
N LEU A 373 -172.34 67.21 4.88
CA LEU A 373 -172.32 67.03 6.34
C LEU A 373 -173.69 66.79 7.03
N GLN A 374 -174.59 66.00 6.44
CA GLN A 374 -175.83 65.56 7.09
C GLN A 374 -176.08 64.05 7.07
N SER A 375 -175.44 63.29 6.16
CA SER A 375 -175.37 61.82 6.26
C SER A 375 -174.37 61.36 7.34
N VAL A 376 -173.37 62.20 7.64
CA VAL A 376 -172.22 61.88 8.52
C VAL A 376 -172.67 61.52 9.95
N GLN A 377 -173.72 62.15 10.47
CA GLN A 377 -174.10 62.01 11.88
C GLN A 377 -174.64 60.61 12.22
N GLN A 378 -175.21 59.87 11.26
CA GLN A 378 -175.64 58.48 11.46
C GLN A 378 -174.55 57.46 11.13
N ASN A 379 -173.62 57.80 10.21
CA ASN A 379 -172.43 56.98 9.95
C ASN A 379 -171.42 57.02 11.11
N TYR A 380 -171.35 58.14 11.86
CA TYR A 380 -170.42 58.34 12.96
C TYR A 380 -170.42 57.18 13.98
N THR A 381 -171.61 56.71 14.38
CA THR A 381 -171.79 55.63 15.35
C THR A 381 -171.17 54.32 14.86
N THR A 382 -171.50 53.91 13.62
CA THR A 382 -170.97 52.68 13.00
C THR A 382 -169.48 52.78 12.70
N THR A 383 -168.98 53.97 12.34
CA THR A 383 -167.53 54.18 12.17
C THR A 383 -166.77 54.15 13.49
N LYS A 384 -167.40 54.48 14.62
CA LYS A 384 -166.76 54.38 15.95
C LYS A 384 -166.52 52.92 16.34
N GLU A 385 -167.54 52.07 16.25
CA GLU A 385 -167.39 50.63 16.53
C GLU A 385 -166.35 49.98 15.60
N ARG A 386 -166.30 50.41 14.33
CA ARG A 386 -165.28 49.97 13.37
C ARG A 386 -163.87 50.53 13.66
N LEU A 387 -163.76 51.69 14.29
CA LEU A 387 -162.50 52.29 14.72
C LEU A 387 -161.92 51.53 15.93
N ASP A 388 -162.76 51.14 16.88
CA ASP A 388 -162.36 50.38 18.07
C ASP A 388 -161.81 48.98 17.67
N GLU A 389 -162.46 48.28 16.74
CA GLU A 389 -161.96 47.00 16.20
C GLU A 389 -160.67 47.17 15.37
N VAL A 390 -160.54 48.23 14.56
CA VAL A 390 -159.28 48.53 13.84
C VAL A 390 -158.16 48.92 14.82
N SER A 391 -158.47 49.59 15.92
CA SER A 391 -157.49 49.91 16.97
C SER A 391 -156.95 48.64 17.63
N LYS A 392 -157.83 47.68 17.94
CA LYS A 392 -157.46 46.36 18.45
C LYS A 392 -156.60 45.58 17.46
N GLN A 393 -156.98 45.53 16.19
CA GLN A 393 -156.19 44.86 15.14
C GLN A 393 -154.79 45.49 14.96
N ASN A 394 -154.67 46.82 15.08
CA ASN A 394 -153.38 47.50 15.09
C ASN A 394 -152.52 47.15 16.32
N MET A 395 -153.11 46.96 17.50
CA MET A 395 -152.38 46.47 18.68
C MET A 395 -151.85 45.05 18.45
N GLU A 396 -152.69 44.13 17.95
CA GLU A 396 -152.27 42.76 17.63
C GLU A 396 -151.21 42.69 16.52
N LEU A 397 -151.24 43.62 15.55
CA LEU A 397 -150.21 43.72 14.50
C LEU A 397 -148.90 44.28 15.04
N ASN A 398 -148.94 45.32 15.87
CA ASN A 398 -147.74 45.88 16.51
C ASN A 398 -147.07 44.87 17.43
N GLU A 399 -147.83 44.05 18.17
CA GLU A 399 -147.28 42.96 18.98
C GLU A 399 -146.58 41.90 18.10
N LYS A 400 -147.19 41.51 16.97
CA LYS A 400 -146.59 40.59 15.99
C LYS A 400 -145.33 41.18 15.35
N ILE A 401 -145.30 42.48 15.07
CA ILE A 401 -144.11 43.19 14.57
C ILE A 401 -142.99 43.13 15.61
N PHE A 402 -143.26 43.49 16.87
CA PHE A 402 -142.26 43.46 17.94
C PHE A 402 -141.71 42.03 18.19
N GLN A 403 -142.57 41.01 18.12
CA GLN A 403 -142.15 39.60 18.15
C GLN A 403 -141.21 39.26 16.98
N LYS A 404 -141.50 39.72 15.75
CA LYS A 404 -140.63 39.50 14.58
C LYS A 404 -139.35 40.31 14.61
N GLU A 405 -139.35 41.52 15.16
CA GLU A 405 -138.12 42.29 15.41
C GLU A 405 -137.22 41.57 16.42
N SER A 406 -137.80 40.97 17.47
CA SER A 406 -137.07 40.13 18.43
C SER A 406 -136.49 38.87 17.77
N GLU A 407 -137.27 38.16 16.94
CA GLU A 407 -136.76 37.02 16.15
C GLU A 407 -135.61 37.42 15.22
N VAL A 408 -135.73 38.52 14.48
CA VAL A 408 -134.70 39.03 13.56
C VAL A 408 -133.43 39.42 14.32
N ASN A 409 -133.55 40.05 15.49
CA ASN A 409 -132.38 40.39 16.32
C ASN A 409 -131.67 39.15 16.87
N ASN A 410 -132.41 38.12 17.30
CA ASN A 410 -131.84 36.83 17.71
C ASN A 410 -131.12 36.14 16.56
N LEU A 411 -131.78 36.00 15.40
CA LEU A 411 -131.17 35.41 14.18
C LEU A 411 -129.93 36.18 13.72
N LYS A 412 -129.91 37.50 13.86
CA LYS A 412 -128.74 38.34 13.54
C LYS A 412 -127.57 38.07 14.50
N SER A 413 -127.84 37.87 15.79
CA SER A 413 -126.85 37.44 16.78
C SER A 413 -126.29 36.05 16.44
N ASP A 414 -127.15 35.09 16.11
CA ASP A 414 -126.74 33.73 15.72
C ASP A 414 -125.90 33.73 14.44
N VAL A 415 -126.27 34.53 13.43
CA VAL A 415 -125.47 34.72 12.20
C VAL A 415 -124.10 35.32 12.51
N GLN A 416 -124.00 36.33 13.40
CA GLN A 416 -122.70 36.89 13.82
C GLN A 416 -121.84 35.85 14.55
N LYS A 417 -122.43 35.07 15.46
CA LYS A 417 -121.76 33.98 16.17
C LYS A 417 -121.24 32.91 15.20
N LEU A 418 -122.09 32.39 14.32
CA LEU A 418 -121.70 31.41 13.29
C LEU A 418 -120.62 31.96 12.34
N THR A 419 -120.67 33.25 11.98
CA THR A 419 -119.62 33.89 11.16
C THR A 419 -118.28 33.88 11.90
N SER A 420 -118.26 34.19 13.19
CA SER A 420 -117.02 34.13 14.00
C SER A 420 -116.47 32.71 14.17
N GLU A 421 -117.34 31.71 14.32
CA GLU A 421 -116.96 30.29 14.40
C GLU A 421 -116.39 29.78 13.07
N VAL A 422 -116.98 30.18 11.92
CA VAL A 422 -116.46 29.87 10.58
C VAL A 422 -115.09 30.51 10.36
N SER A 423 -114.87 31.76 10.77
CA SER A 423 -113.55 32.40 10.68
C SER A 423 -112.49 31.67 11.51
N ALA A 424 -112.80 31.32 12.77
CA ALA A 424 -111.89 30.59 13.64
C ALA A 424 -111.53 29.20 13.10
N LEU A 425 -112.50 28.48 12.52
CA LEU A 425 -112.28 27.19 11.85
C LEU A 425 -111.43 27.34 10.57
N GLN A 426 -111.64 28.40 9.79
CA GLN A 426 -110.85 28.69 8.60
C GLN A 426 -109.38 28.94 8.96
N ASP A 427 -109.11 29.70 10.03
CA ASP A 427 -107.75 29.93 10.52
C ASP A 427 -107.11 28.65 11.08
N GLN A 428 -107.88 27.81 11.79
CA GLN A 428 -107.40 26.51 12.26
C GLN A 428 -107.05 25.55 11.09
N VAL A 429 -107.82 25.58 10.00
CA VAL A 429 -107.51 24.83 8.75
C VAL A 429 -106.26 25.40 8.07
N ASN A 430 -106.10 26.72 8.02
CA ASN A 430 -104.91 27.37 7.47
C ASN A 430 -103.64 26.99 8.25
N ALA A 431 -103.69 27.08 9.59
CA ALA A 431 -102.60 26.64 10.46
C ALA A 431 -102.26 25.16 10.24
N SER A 432 -103.27 24.28 10.21
CA SER A 432 -103.08 22.83 9.98
C SER A 432 -102.45 22.51 8.62
N ARG A 433 -102.71 23.32 7.58
CA ARG A 433 -102.07 23.19 6.26
C ARG A 433 -100.59 23.60 6.30
N SER A 434 -100.26 24.70 6.97
CA SER A 434 -98.87 25.13 7.17
C SER A 434 -98.06 24.08 7.95
N ASP A 435 -98.65 23.54 9.02
CA ASP A 435 -98.06 22.46 9.83
C ASP A 435 -97.77 21.21 8.99
N SER A 436 -98.72 20.81 8.14
CA SER A 436 -98.58 19.68 7.21
C SER A 436 -97.48 19.91 6.17
N SER A 437 -97.40 21.12 5.60
CA SER A 437 -96.33 21.52 4.67
C SER A 437 -94.94 21.50 5.32
N SER A 438 -94.83 22.00 6.56
CA SER A 438 -93.58 22.01 7.32
C SER A 438 -93.09 20.59 7.65
N ARG A 439 -93.99 19.73 8.15
CA ARG A 439 -93.69 18.30 8.41
C ARG A 439 -93.28 17.55 7.14
N ARG A 440 -93.89 17.90 5.99
CA ARG A 440 -93.53 17.33 4.69
C ARG A 440 -92.11 17.74 4.26
N GLN A 441 -91.78 19.02 4.31
CA GLN A 441 -90.43 19.52 4.01
C GLN A 441 -89.39 18.92 4.97
N GLN A 442 -89.72 18.77 6.26
CA GLN A 442 -88.86 18.12 7.24
C GLN A 442 -88.65 16.63 6.90
N SER A 443 -89.69 15.90 6.47
CA SER A 443 -89.55 14.51 6.02
C SER A 443 -88.74 14.38 4.73
N GLU A 444 -88.88 15.32 3.79
CA GLU A 444 -88.11 15.34 2.53
C GLU A 444 -86.62 15.66 2.81
N SER A 445 -86.33 16.54 3.78
CA SER A 445 -84.97 16.82 4.26
C SER A 445 -84.33 15.60 4.96
N LEU A 446 -85.06 14.92 5.86
CA LEU A 446 -84.58 13.72 6.55
C LEU A 446 -84.37 12.54 5.59
N GLN A 447 -85.18 12.45 4.53
CA GLN A 447 -84.99 11.46 3.46
C GLN A 447 -83.68 11.70 2.70
N ALA A 448 -83.37 12.96 2.37
CA ALA A 448 -82.11 13.33 1.69
C ALA A 448 -80.88 13.13 2.59
N GLU A 449 -80.97 13.51 3.87
CA GLU A 449 -79.91 13.26 4.86
C GLU A 449 -79.64 11.74 5.00
N LYS A 450 -80.70 10.92 5.08
CA LYS A 450 -80.58 9.47 5.09
C LYS A 450 -79.84 8.93 3.86
N GLN A 451 -80.18 9.39 2.65
CA GLN A 451 -79.48 8.94 1.44
C GLN A 451 -78.00 9.31 1.46
N SER A 452 -77.66 10.54 1.89
CA SER A 452 -76.27 10.98 2.02
C SER A 452 -75.48 10.13 3.03
N VAL A 453 -76.10 9.73 4.15
CA VAL A 453 -75.50 8.83 5.14
C VAL A 453 -75.35 7.40 4.60
N GLU A 454 -76.33 6.89 3.82
CA GLU A 454 -76.23 5.58 3.17
C GLU A 454 -75.10 5.55 2.12
N GLU A 455 -74.94 6.61 1.32
CA GLU A 455 -73.84 6.78 0.37
C GLU A 455 -72.47 6.88 1.07
N ALA A 456 -72.36 7.69 2.12
CA ALA A 456 -71.14 7.82 2.91
C ALA A 456 -70.74 6.49 3.58
N LEU A 457 -71.70 5.72 4.08
CA LEU A 457 -71.47 4.39 4.65
C LEU A 457 -70.96 3.41 3.60
N CYS A 458 -71.54 3.40 2.40
CA CYS A 458 -71.05 2.60 1.28
C CYS A 458 -69.61 2.96 0.89
N GLU A 459 -69.28 4.25 0.87
CA GLU A 459 -67.93 4.69 0.51
C GLU A 459 -66.88 4.38 1.60
N ILE A 460 -67.25 4.48 2.88
CA ILE A 460 -66.43 4.02 4.02
C ILE A 460 -66.21 2.50 3.94
N GLN A 461 -67.24 1.72 3.59
CA GLN A 461 -67.13 0.27 3.46
C GLN A 461 -66.24 -0.15 2.27
N ARG A 462 -66.29 0.60 1.15
CA ARG A 462 -65.34 0.48 0.04
C ARG A 462 -63.91 0.78 0.47
N LYS A 463 -63.68 1.94 1.10
CA LYS A 463 -62.36 2.37 1.63
C LYS A 463 -61.79 1.35 2.63
N HIS A 464 -62.62 0.77 3.50
CA HIS A 464 -62.22 -0.29 4.43
C HIS A 464 -61.74 -1.55 3.69
N SER A 465 -62.49 -1.99 2.68
CA SER A 465 -62.13 -3.16 1.85
C SER A 465 -60.81 -2.94 1.08
N GLU A 466 -60.60 -1.74 0.54
CA GLU A 466 -59.37 -1.35 -0.15
C GLU A 466 -58.16 -1.29 0.79
N LEU A 467 -58.34 -0.77 2.02
CA LEU A 467 -57.31 -0.77 3.06
C LEU A 467 -56.99 -2.20 3.53
N GLN A 468 -58.00 -3.05 3.69
CA GLN A 468 -57.81 -4.46 4.06
C GLN A 468 -57.00 -5.22 3.01
N LYS A 469 -57.29 -4.99 1.72
CA LYS A 469 -56.51 -5.56 0.60
C LYS A 469 -55.07 -5.07 0.59
N LYS A 470 -54.84 -3.75 0.73
CA LYS A 470 -53.49 -3.18 0.84
C LYS A 470 -52.71 -3.73 2.03
N ASN A 471 -53.37 -3.99 3.16
CA ASN A 471 -52.73 -4.54 4.34
C ASN A 471 -52.29 -6.01 4.12
N GLN A 472 -53.10 -6.81 3.42
CA GLN A 472 -52.71 -8.17 2.98
C GLN A 472 -51.53 -8.14 2.00
N GLU A 473 -51.54 -7.21 1.03
CA GLU A 473 -50.44 -7.02 0.06
C GLU A 473 -49.12 -6.62 0.76
N LEU A 474 -49.20 -5.72 1.76
CA LEU A 474 -48.04 -5.33 2.58
C LEU A 474 -47.52 -6.49 3.44
N LEU A 475 -48.39 -7.30 4.05
CA LEU A 475 -47.98 -8.48 4.82
C LEU A 475 -47.26 -9.50 3.92
N ALA A 476 -47.80 -9.80 2.73
CA ALA A 476 -47.14 -10.69 1.77
C ALA A 476 -45.78 -10.13 1.28
N SER A 477 -45.68 -8.81 1.08
CA SER A 477 -44.42 -8.13 0.75
C SER A 477 -43.38 -8.24 1.87
N ILE A 478 -43.81 -8.10 3.13
CA ILE A 478 -42.97 -8.28 4.32
C ILE A 478 -42.48 -9.73 4.45
N GLU A 479 -43.36 -10.72 4.24
CA GLU A 479 -42.98 -12.14 4.24
C GLU A 479 -41.96 -12.47 3.16
N SER A 480 -42.19 -12.02 1.92
CA SER A 480 -41.24 -12.18 0.82
C SER A 480 -39.88 -11.53 1.13
N THR A 481 -39.89 -10.30 1.64
CA THR A 481 -38.67 -9.57 2.04
C THR A 481 -37.92 -10.28 3.18
N ASN A 482 -38.64 -10.89 4.13
CA ASN A 482 -38.06 -11.68 5.21
C ASN A 482 -37.46 -13.01 4.71
N LYS A 483 -38.08 -13.66 3.72
CA LYS A 483 -37.51 -14.84 3.05
C LYS A 483 -36.21 -14.49 2.34
N ASP A 484 -36.23 -13.44 1.52
CA ASP A 484 -35.06 -12.88 0.83
C ASP A 484 -33.90 -12.55 1.78
N ASN A 485 -34.19 -11.88 2.89
CA ASN A 485 -33.19 -11.53 3.89
C ASN A 485 -32.64 -12.76 4.63
N ASN A 486 -33.43 -13.80 4.84
CA ASN A 486 -32.94 -15.07 5.39
C ASN A 486 -32.05 -15.83 4.39
N GLU A 487 -32.41 -15.86 3.10
CA GLU A 487 -31.56 -16.45 2.04
C GLU A 487 -30.24 -15.68 1.88
N LYS A 488 -30.28 -14.34 1.86
CA LYS A 488 -29.08 -13.47 1.86
C LYS A 488 -28.21 -13.73 3.10
N ARG A 489 -28.82 -13.86 4.29
CA ARG A 489 -28.13 -14.22 5.55
C ARG A 489 -27.53 -15.63 5.54
N GLN A 490 -28.16 -16.60 4.88
CA GLN A 490 -27.61 -17.95 4.70
C GLN A 490 -26.42 -17.94 3.73
N LYS A 491 -26.53 -17.26 2.58
CA LYS A 491 -25.44 -17.07 1.61
C LYS A 491 -24.22 -16.37 2.25
N ALA A 492 -24.47 -15.31 3.04
CA ALA A 492 -23.42 -14.62 3.79
C ALA A 492 -22.73 -15.54 4.83
N LYS A 493 -23.48 -16.39 5.55
CA LYS A 493 -22.90 -17.39 6.46
C LYS A 493 -22.02 -18.40 5.73
N ALA A 494 -22.47 -18.92 4.57
CA ALA A 494 -21.70 -19.86 3.77
C ALA A 494 -20.38 -19.24 3.28
N LEU A 495 -20.43 -17.98 2.79
CA LEU A 495 -19.24 -17.24 2.38
C LEU A 495 -18.25 -17.02 3.55
N VAL A 496 -18.75 -16.64 4.73
CA VAL A 496 -17.91 -16.48 5.94
C VAL A 496 -17.25 -17.80 6.36
N ILE A 497 -17.94 -18.94 6.26
CA ILE A 497 -17.36 -20.26 6.51
C ILE A 497 -16.27 -20.57 5.47
N SER A 498 -16.53 -20.34 4.18
CA SER A 498 -15.55 -20.55 3.10
C SER A 498 -14.27 -19.75 3.33
N LEU A 499 -14.39 -18.44 3.58
CA LEU A 499 -13.26 -17.54 3.85
C LEU A 499 -12.54 -17.88 5.16
N THR A 500 -13.23 -18.47 6.15
CA THR A 500 -12.60 -18.95 7.39
C THR A 500 -11.76 -20.19 7.13
N ASN A 501 -12.25 -21.13 6.31
CA ASN A 501 -11.51 -22.33 5.92
C ASN A 501 -10.29 -21.97 5.05
N GLU A 502 -10.45 -21.06 4.09
CA GLU A 502 -9.36 -20.57 3.23
C GLU A 502 -8.28 -19.83 4.05
N LYS A 503 -8.70 -18.99 5.01
CA LYS A 503 -7.76 -18.38 5.96
C LYS A 503 -7.01 -19.42 6.79
N GLN A 504 -7.66 -20.54 7.16
CA GLN A 504 -7.03 -21.62 7.91
C GLN A 504 -5.99 -22.35 7.06
N THR A 505 -6.32 -22.76 5.83
CA THR A 505 -5.36 -23.44 4.94
C THR A 505 -4.19 -22.56 4.55
N LEU A 506 -4.40 -21.26 4.32
CA LEU A 506 -3.32 -20.28 4.11
C LEU A 506 -2.44 -20.10 5.37
N SER A 507 -3.02 -20.20 6.57
CA SER A 507 -2.26 -20.17 7.83
C SER A 507 -1.44 -21.44 8.05
N GLU A 508 -1.95 -22.59 7.61
CA GLU A 508 -1.26 -23.89 7.65
C GLU A 508 -0.10 -23.93 6.63
N ALA A 509 -0.35 -23.57 5.37
CA ALA A 509 0.69 -23.44 4.34
C ALA A 509 1.78 -22.44 4.75
N ARG A 510 1.42 -21.31 5.38
CA ARG A 510 2.41 -20.37 5.96
C ARG A 510 3.23 -21.00 7.08
N SER A 511 2.64 -21.86 7.92
CA SER A 511 3.36 -22.59 8.96
C SER A 511 4.35 -23.60 8.37
N GLU A 512 3.98 -24.27 7.28
CA GLU A 512 4.86 -25.21 6.56
C GLU A 512 6.02 -24.50 5.85
N LEU A 513 5.74 -23.40 5.14
CA LEU A 513 6.79 -22.56 4.54
C LEU A 513 7.74 -21.99 5.59
N GLN A 514 7.26 -21.63 6.79
CA GLN A 514 8.12 -21.19 7.88
C GLN A 514 9.05 -22.32 8.38
N LYS A 515 8.54 -23.55 8.53
CA LYS A 515 9.37 -24.73 8.88
C LYS A 515 10.45 -24.99 7.83
N GLU A 516 10.12 -24.88 6.55
CA GLU A 516 11.08 -25.08 5.46
C GLU A 516 12.14 -23.96 5.39
N VAL A 517 11.75 -22.70 5.62
CA VAL A 517 12.70 -21.58 5.78
C VAL A 517 13.67 -21.83 6.94
N ASP A 518 13.19 -22.33 8.07
CA ASP A 518 14.06 -22.64 9.21
C ASP A 518 14.91 -23.91 9.00
N ARG A 519 14.41 -24.91 8.26
CA ARG A 519 15.20 -26.06 7.78
C ARG A 519 16.35 -25.60 6.86
N LEU A 520 16.06 -24.75 5.88
CA LEU A 520 17.05 -24.19 4.95
C LEU A 520 18.08 -23.31 5.67
N ARG A 521 17.67 -22.55 6.70
CA ARG A 521 18.60 -21.82 7.58
C ARG A 521 19.55 -22.75 8.34
N MET A 522 19.05 -23.89 8.86
CA MET A 522 19.90 -24.89 9.50
C MET A 522 20.87 -25.53 8.51
N GLU A 523 20.42 -25.89 7.30
CA GLU A 523 21.27 -26.47 6.26
C GLU A 523 22.35 -25.48 5.80
N LEU A 524 22.01 -24.21 5.57
CA LEU A 524 22.96 -23.15 5.20
C LEU A 524 24.00 -22.91 6.30
N ASN A 525 23.58 -22.89 7.57
CA ASN A 525 24.51 -22.79 8.70
C ASN A 525 25.44 -24.01 8.79
N GLN A 526 24.93 -25.22 8.54
CA GLN A 526 25.74 -26.44 8.50
C GLN A 526 26.77 -26.39 7.36
N ARG A 527 26.38 -25.92 6.17
CA ARG A 527 27.29 -25.71 5.03
C ARG A 527 28.34 -24.63 5.31
N ASN A 528 27.99 -23.55 6.00
CA ASN A 528 28.96 -22.54 6.41
C ASN A 528 30.00 -23.11 7.38
N VAL A 529 29.58 -23.86 8.41
CA VAL A 529 30.50 -24.55 9.33
C VAL A 529 31.37 -25.59 8.61
N GLU A 530 30.85 -26.26 7.58
CA GLU A 530 31.66 -27.16 6.75
C GLU A 530 32.68 -26.40 5.88
N ASN A 531 32.28 -25.27 5.28
CA ASN A 531 33.17 -24.41 4.50
C ASN A 531 34.27 -23.78 5.37
N GLU A 532 33.96 -23.35 6.59
CA GLU A 532 34.96 -22.88 7.56
C GLU A 532 35.98 -23.97 7.91
N ARG A 533 35.53 -25.22 8.10
CA ARG A 533 36.43 -26.37 8.33
C ARG A 533 37.31 -26.65 7.12
N ARG A 534 36.75 -26.62 5.90
CA ARG A 534 37.51 -26.81 4.65
C ARG A 534 38.52 -25.69 4.41
N LEU A 535 38.14 -24.43 4.65
CA LEU A 535 39.04 -23.27 4.59
C LEU A 535 40.15 -23.36 5.62
N LYS A 536 39.84 -23.78 6.87
CA LYS A 536 40.85 -24.02 7.88
C LYS A 536 41.81 -25.13 7.45
N GLN A 537 41.32 -26.27 6.98
CA GLN A 537 42.16 -27.37 6.48
C GLN A 537 43.08 -26.89 5.34
N LEU A 538 42.54 -26.19 4.35
CA LEU A 538 43.34 -25.65 3.23
C LEU A 538 44.39 -24.65 3.72
N ASN A 539 44.08 -23.83 4.72
CA ASN A 539 45.03 -22.90 5.32
C ASN A 539 46.13 -23.65 6.12
N ASP A 540 45.77 -24.67 6.90
CA ASP A 540 46.70 -25.51 7.66
C ASP A 540 47.62 -26.31 6.71
N GLU A 541 47.09 -26.88 5.62
CA GLU A 541 47.86 -27.50 4.53
C GLU A 541 48.76 -26.50 3.80
N ASN A 542 48.29 -25.28 3.53
CA ASN A 542 49.07 -24.24 2.88
C ASN A 542 50.22 -23.77 3.80
N ASN A 543 49.95 -23.57 5.09
CA ASN A 543 50.97 -23.27 6.09
C ASN A 543 52.00 -24.40 6.21
N GLN A 544 51.57 -25.68 6.11
CA GLN A 544 52.48 -26.82 6.07
C GLN A 544 53.34 -26.82 4.80
N LYS A 545 52.76 -26.53 3.63
CA LYS A 545 53.50 -26.40 2.35
C LYS A 545 54.48 -25.22 2.38
N ILE A 546 54.10 -24.10 3.01
CA ILE A 546 54.98 -22.93 3.23
C ILE A 546 56.12 -23.35 4.16
N ALA A 547 55.86 -23.99 5.31
CA ALA A 547 56.89 -24.45 6.23
C ALA A 547 57.86 -25.46 5.58
N GLN A 548 57.35 -26.42 4.80
CA GLN A 548 58.16 -27.34 4.00
C GLN A 548 59.01 -26.58 2.96
N SER A 549 58.43 -25.62 2.25
CA SER A 549 59.15 -24.80 1.26
C SER A 549 60.23 -23.93 1.92
N THR A 550 59.96 -23.37 3.09
CA THR A 550 60.93 -22.61 3.89
C THR A 550 62.06 -23.51 4.39
N SER A 551 61.76 -24.73 4.87
CA SER A 551 62.77 -25.72 5.26
C SER A 551 63.65 -26.15 4.08
N ASN A 552 63.05 -26.39 2.90
CA ASN A 552 63.78 -26.70 1.68
C ASN A 552 64.65 -25.53 1.22
N LEU A 553 64.13 -24.30 1.25
CA LEU A 553 64.90 -23.09 0.94
C LEU A 553 66.04 -22.85 1.94
N GLN A 554 65.84 -23.18 3.22
CA GLN A 554 66.90 -23.11 4.22
C GLN A 554 67.98 -24.15 3.95
N SER A 555 67.61 -25.42 3.71
CA SER A 555 68.55 -26.49 3.33
C SER A 555 69.36 -26.14 2.08
N LEU A 556 68.71 -25.60 1.04
CA LEU A 556 69.37 -25.10 -0.17
C LEU A 556 70.24 -23.87 0.10
N SER A 557 69.89 -23.02 1.07
CA SER A 557 70.72 -21.88 1.49
C SER A 557 71.98 -22.33 2.24
N GLU A 558 71.86 -23.36 3.08
CA GLU A 558 72.96 -24.01 3.79
C GLU A 558 73.88 -24.77 2.82
N GLU A 559 73.32 -25.43 1.80
CA GLU A 559 74.08 -26.01 0.68
C GLU A 559 74.80 -24.92 -0.13
N ILE A 560 74.12 -23.83 -0.50
CA ILE A 560 74.73 -22.68 -1.20
C ILE A 560 75.83 -22.03 -0.35
N ALA A 561 75.67 -21.96 0.98
CA ALA A 561 76.72 -21.48 1.88
C ALA A 561 77.93 -22.42 1.89
N THR A 562 77.70 -23.73 1.94
CA THR A 562 78.73 -24.78 1.88
C THR A 562 79.47 -24.77 0.54
N LEU A 563 78.75 -24.58 -0.57
CA LEU A 563 79.32 -24.42 -1.91
C LEU A 563 80.12 -23.12 -2.04
N LYS A 564 79.64 -22.00 -1.50
CA LYS A 564 80.41 -20.74 -1.43
C LYS A 564 81.69 -20.88 -0.61
N GLN A 565 81.63 -21.57 0.53
CA GLN A 565 82.81 -21.88 1.34
C GLN A 565 83.79 -22.78 0.57
N THR A 566 83.29 -23.80 -0.13
CA THR A 566 84.10 -24.69 -0.98
C THR A 566 84.77 -23.91 -2.13
N ILE A 567 84.03 -23.04 -2.82
CA ILE A 567 84.56 -22.14 -3.86
C ILE A 567 85.63 -21.20 -3.28
N THR A 568 85.45 -20.69 -2.07
CA THR A 568 86.43 -19.82 -1.39
C THR A 568 87.73 -20.59 -1.09
N ILE A 569 87.62 -21.82 -0.58
CA ILE A 569 88.77 -22.71 -0.34
C ILE A 569 89.49 -23.04 -1.66
N VAL A 570 88.75 -23.33 -2.73
CA VAL A 570 89.32 -23.61 -4.06
C VAL A 570 90.04 -22.37 -4.61
N GLN A 571 89.44 -21.19 -4.57
CA GLN A 571 90.07 -19.93 -4.99
C GLN A 571 91.31 -19.58 -4.16
N GLU A 572 91.33 -19.88 -2.87
CA GLU A 572 92.54 -19.69 -2.04
C GLU A 572 93.63 -20.72 -2.37
N SER A 573 93.25 -21.98 -2.65
CA SER A 573 94.18 -23.00 -3.13
C SER A 573 94.77 -22.65 -4.51
N GLU A 574 93.98 -22.05 -5.40
CA GLU A 574 94.40 -21.57 -6.71
C GLU A 574 95.34 -20.36 -6.57
N LYS A 575 94.99 -19.37 -5.73
CA LYS A 575 95.90 -18.26 -5.40
C LYS A 575 97.22 -18.76 -4.81
N ASN A 576 97.20 -19.81 -4.00
CA ASN A 576 98.42 -20.40 -3.44
C ASN A 576 99.22 -21.22 -4.47
N GLN A 577 98.57 -21.92 -5.42
CA GLN A 577 99.26 -22.48 -6.59
C GLN A 577 99.87 -21.39 -7.46
N GLN A 578 99.17 -20.28 -7.67
CA GLN A 578 99.62 -19.17 -8.51
C GLN A 578 100.84 -18.48 -7.88
N ARG A 579 100.80 -18.19 -6.58
CA ARG A 579 101.98 -17.77 -5.78
C ARG A 579 103.13 -18.78 -5.87
N ALA A 580 102.85 -20.08 -5.88
CA ALA A 580 103.89 -21.12 -6.02
C ALA A 580 104.52 -21.14 -7.44
N LYS A 581 103.73 -20.93 -8.50
CA LYS A 581 104.22 -20.74 -9.88
C LYS A 581 105.06 -19.47 -10.00
N GLU A 582 104.61 -18.37 -9.42
CA GLU A 582 105.34 -17.09 -9.38
C GLU A 582 106.67 -17.23 -8.63
N LEU A 583 106.67 -17.90 -7.46
CA LEU A 583 107.90 -18.20 -6.72
C LEU A 583 108.85 -19.13 -7.50
N ALA A 584 108.33 -20.08 -8.27
CA ALA A 584 109.12 -20.96 -9.13
C ALA A 584 109.73 -20.20 -10.33
N ASN A 585 108.99 -19.26 -10.93
CA ASN A 585 109.50 -18.40 -11.99
C ASN A 585 110.55 -17.41 -11.45
N ALA A 586 110.31 -16.76 -10.31
CA ALA A 586 111.28 -15.89 -9.65
C ALA A 586 112.58 -16.64 -9.29
N LYS A 587 112.50 -17.92 -8.89
CA LYS A 587 113.69 -18.77 -8.71
C LYS A 587 114.47 -18.97 -10.02
N ARG A 588 113.81 -19.24 -11.15
CA ARG A 588 114.47 -19.34 -12.47
C ARG A 588 115.13 -18.02 -12.88
N GLU A 589 114.46 -16.88 -12.68
CA GLU A 589 115.03 -15.57 -12.97
C GLU A 589 116.27 -15.27 -12.11
N VAL A 590 116.25 -15.65 -10.83
CA VAL A 590 117.44 -15.56 -9.95
C VAL A 590 118.56 -16.50 -10.41
N GLU A 591 118.24 -17.73 -10.84
CA GLU A 591 119.23 -18.67 -11.37
C GLU A 591 119.88 -18.18 -12.68
N ASP A 592 119.09 -17.69 -13.65
CA ASP A 592 119.61 -17.15 -14.91
C ASP A 592 120.33 -15.80 -14.72
N SER A 593 119.88 -14.96 -13.77
CA SER A 593 120.63 -13.77 -13.34
C SER A 593 121.98 -14.16 -12.72
N ASN A 594 122.03 -15.21 -11.91
CA ASN A 594 123.27 -15.70 -11.32
C ASN A 594 124.20 -16.35 -12.36
N LYS A 595 123.67 -17.02 -13.40
CA LYS A 595 124.45 -17.47 -14.59
C LYS A 595 125.03 -16.27 -15.34
N LYS A 596 124.23 -15.24 -15.63
CA LYS A 596 124.71 -13.99 -16.28
C LYS A 596 125.81 -13.32 -15.45
N ARG A 597 125.66 -13.27 -14.12
CA ARG A 597 126.67 -12.74 -13.20
C ARG A 597 127.94 -13.59 -13.14
N LEU A 598 127.84 -14.92 -13.29
CA LEU A 598 129.01 -15.81 -13.40
C LEU A 598 129.74 -15.60 -14.73
N ALA A 599 129.03 -15.39 -15.84
CA ALA A 599 129.63 -15.05 -17.14
C ALA A 599 130.38 -13.70 -17.07
N ALA A 600 129.72 -12.64 -16.58
CA ALA A 600 130.35 -11.33 -16.39
C ALA A 600 131.56 -11.36 -15.43
N LYS A 601 131.57 -12.28 -14.45
CA LYS A 601 132.72 -12.50 -13.56
C LYS A 601 133.89 -13.18 -14.29
N ALA A 602 133.64 -14.11 -15.19
CA ALA A 602 134.68 -14.71 -16.02
C ALA A 602 135.29 -13.69 -17.00
N GLU A 603 134.46 -12.82 -17.57
CA GLU A 603 134.87 -11.77 -18.50
C GLU A 603 135.71 -10.67 -17.82
N THR A 604 135.30 -10.19 -16.64
CA THR A 604 136.12 -9.26 -15.84
C THR A 604 137.42 -9.90 -15.36
N GLN A 605 137.45 -11.21 -15.10
CA GLN A 605 138.69 -11.93 -14.77
C GLN A 605 139.65 -12.08 -15.96
N LYS A 606 139.14 -12.12 -17.20
CA LYS A 606 139.95 -12.06 -18.44
C LYS A 606 140.59 -10.67 -18.62
N LEU A 607 139.79 -9.60 -18.50
CA LEU A 607 140.26 -8.21 -18.61
C LEU A 607 141.35 -7.86 -17.58
N ALA A 608 141.28 -8.42 -16.37
CA ALA A 608 142.31 -8.22 -15.34
C ALA A 608 143.70 -8.75 -15.76
N VAL A 609 143.76 -9.90 -16.45
CA VAL A 609 145.02 -10.50 -16.94
C VAL A 609 145.61 -9.70 -18.11
N GLU A 610 144.75 -9.15 -18.96
CA GLU A 610 145.14 -8.28 -20.06
C GLU A 610 145.71 -6.94 -19.53
N LEU A 611 145.08 -6.36 -18.50
CA LEU A 611 145.60 -5.17 -17.80
C LEU A 611 146.95 -5.41 -17.09
N GLU A 612 147.14 -6.55 -16.42
CA GLU A 612 148.43 -6.86 -15.78
C GLU A 612 149.58 -6.97 -16.82
N THR A 613 149.25 -7.38 -18.04
CA THR A 613 150.20 -7.47 -19.15
C THR A 613 150.56 -6.08 -19.68
N VAL A 614 149.58 -5.17 -19.82
CA VAL A 614 149.83 -3.76 -20.19
C VAL A 614 150.65 -3.02 -19.13
N GLN A 615 150.37 -3.25 -17.84
CA GLN A 615 151.09 -2.62 -16.72
C GLN A 615 152.60 -2.93 -16.74
N LYS A 616 152.99 -4.15 -17.14
CA LYS A 616 154.40 -4.56 -17.25
C LYS A 616 155.12 -3.83 -18.39
N CYS A 617 154.47 -3.62 -19.53
CA CYS A 617 155.00 -2.81 -20.63
C CYS A 617 155.14 -1.32 -20.24
N LEU A 618 154.17 -0.78 -19.50
CA LEU A 618 154.16 0.63 -19.08
C LEU A 618 155.34 0.96 -18.14
N ASN A 619 155.64 0.07 -17.18
CA ASN A 619 156.79 0.23 -16.28
C ASN A 619 158.12 0.31 -17.06
N HIS A 620 158.29 -0.53 -18.09
CA HIS A 620 159.53 -0.59 -18.88
C HIS A 620 159.79 0.69 -19.69
N LEU A 621 158.73 1.42 -20.07
CA LEU A 621 158.82 2.75 -20.70
C LEU A 621 159.14 3.86 -19.68
N SER A 622 158.63 3.75 -18.45
CA SER A 622 158.84 4.74 -17.38
C SER A 622 160.31 4.88 -16.98
N GLU A 623 161.07 3.78 -16.90
CA GLU A 623 162.51 3.81 -16.60
C GLU A 623 163.31 4.55 -17.68
N ASN A 624 162.93 4.35 -18.96
CA ASN A 624 163.58 4.98 -20.12
C ASN A 624 163.29 6.49 -20.25
N ALA A 625 162.19 6.98 -19.69
CA ALA A 625 161.88 8.40 -19.61
C ALA A 625 162.74 9.12 -18.54
N ASN A 626 162.94 8.47 -17.38
CA ASN A 626 163.66 9.06 -16.25
C ASN A 626 165.16 9.27 -16.52
N THR A 627 165.81 8.33 -17.23
CA THR A 627 167.23 8.45 -17.59
C THR A 627 167.51 9.65 -18.51
N ASN A 628 166.63 9.91 -19.48
CA ASN A 628 166.76 11.05 -20.38
C ASN A 628 166.46 12.40 -19.71
N CYS A 629 165.46 12.46 -18.82
CA CYS A 629 165.10 13.70 -18.11
C CYS A 629 166.27 14.24 -17.25
N ALA A 630 167.05 13.34 -16.62
CA ALA A 630 168.22 13.69 -15.83
C ALA A 630 169.36 14.35 -16.63
N ALA A 631 169.44 14.13 -17.96
CA ALA A 631 170.47 14.71 -18.82
C ALA A 631 170.23 16.20 -19.10
N SER A 632 168.98 16.59 -19.38
CA SER A 632 168.61 17.97 -19.73
C SER A 632 168.81 18.97 -18.58
N ILE A 633 168.60 18.52 -17.34
CA ILE A 633 168.71 19.38 -16.14
C ILE A 633 170.12 19.98 -15.99
N ARG A 634 171.18 19.25 -16.34
CA ARG A 634 172.58 19.68 -16.12
C ARG A 634 173.06 20.79 -17.06
N LYS A 635 172.45 20.95 -18.25
CA LYS A 635 172.84 22.01 -19.21
C LYS A 635 172.06 23.31 -19.00
N MET A 636 170.86 23.24 -18.45
CA MET A 636 170.09 24.44 -18.07
C MET A 636 170.87 25.31 -17.06
N THR A 637 171.58 24.67 -16.13
CA THR A 637 172.44 25.34 -15.14
C THR A 637 173.52 26.22 -15.78
N GLN A 638 174.16 25.76 -16.86
CA GLN A 638 175.25 26.49 -17.54
C GLN A 638 174.78 27.75 -18.28
N LEU A 639 173.49 27.81 -18.66
CA LEU A 639 172.88 29.01 -19.25
C LEU A 639 172.47 30.04 -18.19
N GLN A 640 172.27 29.62 -16.95
CA GLN A 640 171.76 30.46 -15.87
C GLN A 640 172.84 31.35 -15.24
N GLU A 641 174.11 30.90 -15.19
CA GLU A 641 175.20 31.62 -14.52
C GLU A 641 175.61 32.92 -15.24
N ARG A 642 175.70 32.94 -16.57
CA ARG A 642 176.18 34.13 -17.32
C ARG A 642 175.19 35.29 -17.43
N VAL A 643 173.91 35.07 -17.11
CA VAL A 643 172.87 36.12 -17.24
C VAL A 643 172.83 37.00 -15.99
N SER A 644 173.08 36.46 -14.80
CA SER A 644 172.96 37.19 -13.53
C SER A 644 174.00 38.30 -13.35
N GLU A 645 175.25 38.08 -13.74
CA GLU A 645 176.35 39.03 -13.50
C GLU A 645 176.26 40.31 -14.36
N ALA A 646 175.58 40.24 -15.50
CA ALA A 646 175.40 41.39 -16.38
C ALA A 646 174.41 42.45 -15.84
N LEU A 647 173.56 42.11 -14.87
CA LEU A 647 172.31 42.84 -14.56
C LEU A 647 172.38 43.77 -13.33
N HIS A 648 173.51 44.48 -13.09
CA HIS A 648 173.58 45.46 -11.98
C HIS A 648 174.39 46.78 -12.12
N VAL A 649 175.13 47.08 -13.21
CA VAL A 649 176.11 48.22 -13.18
C VAL A 649 176.14 49.19 -14.38
N LEU A 650 176.08 50.49 -14.04
CA LEU A 650 176.34 51.74 -14.81
C LEU A 650 175.46 51.99 -16.06
N GLU A 651 174.47 52.89 -15.93
CA GLU A 651 173.24 52.98 -16.76
C GLU A 651 172.36 51.73 -16.65
N LYS A 652 172.99 50.56 -16.54
CA LYS A 652 172.42 49.27 -16.18
C LYS A 652 172.42 49.03 -14.65
N ARG A 653 171.59 48.12 -14.13
CA ARG A 653 170.51 47.36 -14.78
C ARG A 653 169.38 47.12 -13.76
N ALA A 654 168.15 47.20 -14.23
CA ALA A 654 166.95 47.23 -13.41
C ALA A 654 165.90 46.20 -13.88
N ALA A 655 165.00 45.86 -12.96
CA ALA A 655 163.64 45.37 -13.19
C ALA A 655 163.40 44.21 -14.19
N ALA A 656 163.34 42.98 -13.65
CA ALA A 656 162.43 41.92 -14.12
C ALA A 656 162.12 40.95 -12.96
N SER A 657 160.98 40.25 -13.00
CA SER A 657 160.48 39.36 -11.93
C SER A 657 160.45 37.89 -12.37
N ALA A 658 160.80 36.94 -11.47
CA ALA A 658 160.34 35.54 -11.56
C ALA A 658 160.65 34.65 -10.31
N ASN A 659 159.67 33.76 -10.00
CA ASN A 659 159.78 32.37 -9.49
C ASN A 659 160.18 32.00 -8.03
N GLY A 660 159.46 31.00 -7.46
CA GLY A 660 159.61 30.56 -6.05
C GLY A 660 159.14 29.16 -5.55
N LYS A 661 158.63 28.23 -6.39
CA LYS A 661 158.37 26.77 -6.12
C LYS A 661 157.17 26.27 -5.23
N LYS A 662 156.63 25.11 -5.65
CA LYS A 662 155.86 24.03 -4.93
C LYS A 662 154.38 24.34 -4.54
N SER A 663 153.44 23.38 -4.52
CA SER A 663 153.45 21.91 -4.79
C SER A 663 152.06 21.30 -5.09
N GLN A 664 152.04 20.10 -5.73
CA GLN A 664 150.89 19.18 -5.97
C GLN A 664 149.80 19.70 -6.96
N SER A 665 149.33 19.01 -8.02
CA SER A 665 149.04 17.60 -8.36
C SER A 665 147.71 17.07 -7.78
N ALA A 666 146.73 16.59 -8.54
CA ALA A 666 146.50 16.52 -10.01
C ALA A 666 144.96 16.35 -10.24
N SER A 667 144.36 16.10 -11.41
CA SER A 667 144.79 15.79 -12.81
C SER A 667 143.66 16.12 -13.79
N SER A 668 143.92 16.21 -15.10
CA SER A 668 142.92 16.49 -16.15
C SER A 668 143.26 15.82 -17.49
N ASN A 669 142.25 15.30 -18.19
CA ASN A 669 142.20 14.77 -19.57
C ASN A 669 140.70 14.77 -19.96
N GLN A 670 140.17 15.17 -21.12
CA GLN A 670 140.71 15.44 -22.48
C GLN A 670 141.16 14.18 -23.27
N ASP A 671 140.79 13.94 -24.54
CA ASP A 671 139.54 14.13 -25.33
C ASP A 671 139.73 13.31 -26.65
N ASP A 672 138.62 13.03 -27.35
CA ASP A 672 138.49 12.81 -28.81
C ASP A 672 139.01 11.55 -29.58
N ILE A 673 138.08 11.07 -30.44
CA ILE A 673 138.19 10.30 -31.71
C ILE A 673 137.98 8.76 -31.71
N GLU A 674 136.69 8.41 -31.89
CA GLU A 674 136.07 7.51 -32.91
C GLU A 674 136.53 6.05 -33.17
N VAL A 675 135.54 5.13 -33.27
CA VAL A 675 135.07 4.49 -34.53
C VAL A 675 133.78 3.67 -34.29
N GLU A 676 132.95 3.56 -35.34
CA GLU A 676 131.72 2.76 -35.64
C GLU A 676 131.37 1.50 -34.80
N ASP A 677 130.10 1.02 -34.70
CA ASP A 677 128.75 1.47 -35.15
C ASP A 677 127.65 0.62 -34.42
N LEU A 678 126.37 0.89 -34.71
CA LEU A 678 125.14 0.08 -34.57
C LEU A 678 124.05 0.57 -33.57
N ARG A 679 123.37 1.64 -34.01
CA ARG A 679 121.90 1.73 -34.24
C ARG A 679 120.84 1.65 -33.10
N GLU A 680 120.04 2.73 -33.05
CA GLU A 680 118.54 2.82 -33.24
C GLU A 680 117.58 1.95 -32.38
N PRO A 681 116.25 2.23 -32.32
CA PRO A 681 115.46 3.43 -32.72
C PRO A 681 114.83 4.16 -31.48
N GLU A 682 114.50 5.47 -31.48
CA GLU A 682 113.41 6.23 -32.18
C GLU A 682 111.98 5.87 -31.72
N THR A 683 111.16 6.76 -31.11
CA THR A 683 110.36 7.92 -31.64
C THR A 683 109.23 7.53 -32.62
N ALA A 684 107.95 7.96 -32.57
CA ALA A 684 107.20 9.16 -32.13
C ALA A 684 106.80 10.13 -33.29
N SER A 685 105.58 10.71 -33.24
CA SER A 685 104.96 11.61 -34.28
C SER A 685 104.67 10.92 -35.64
N ALA A 686 103.99 11.47 -36.67
CA ALA A 686 103.10 12.64 -36.93
C ALA A 686 102.14 12.23 -38.11
N ARG A 687 100.93 12.74 -38.41
CA ARG A 687 100.29 14.09 -38.56
C ARG A 687 100.44 14.78 -39.95
N ASP A 688 99.33 14.87 -40.70
CA ASP A 688 98.77 16.09 -41.36
C ASP A 688 97.32 15.77 -41.89
N ARG A 689 96.40 16.63 -42.41
CA ARG A 689 96.36 17.95 -43.14
C ARG A 689 96.73 17.86 -44.65
N PRO A 690 96.36 18.83 -45.53
CA PRO A 690 95.34 19.90 -45.42
C PRO A 690 94.44 20.12 -46.69
N THR A 691 93.34 20.90 -46.55
CA THR A 691 92.90 21.95 -47.51
C THR A 691 91.84 22.88 -46.87
N SER A 692 91.44 23.97 -47.53
CA SER A 692 90.92 25.23 -46.95
C SER A 692 89.67 25.77 -47.70
N PRO A 693 89.01 26.91 -47.31
CA PRO A 693 88.74 27.54 -45.99
C PRO A 693 87.25 28.05 -45.85
N THR A 694 87.04 29.06 -44.98
CA THR A 694 85.99 30.12 -44.97
C THR A 694 84.63 29.92 -44.22
N GLN A 695 84.49 30.70 -43.13
CA GLN A 695 83.31 31.43 -42.61
C GLN A 695 81.86 30.88 -42.79
N GLY A 696 81.12 30.70 -41.68
CA GLY A 696 79.64 30.62 -41.75
C GLY A 696 78.87 30.41 -40.43
N ALA A 697 77.88 31.29 -40.19
CA ALA A 697 76.62 31.09 -39.45
C ALA A 697 76.56 30.40 -38.05
N LYS A 698 76.36 31.21 -36.99
CA LYS A 698 75.66 30.79 -35.76
C LYS A 698 74.17 30.53 -36.08
N LYS A 699 73.77 29.30 -36.44
CA LYS A 699 72.33 28.98 -36.64
C LYS A 699 71.89 27.51 -36.49
N ALA A 700 72.77 26.62 -36.02
CA ALA A 700 72.44 25.19 -35.86
C ALA A 700 71.88 24.84 -34.46
N GLU A 701 72.46 25.39 -33.38
CA GLU A 701 72.17 24.96 -32.01
C GLU A 701 70.75 25.30 -31.55
N GLU A 702 70.22 26.49 -31.91
CA GLU A 702 68.84 26.89 -31.59
C GLU A 702 67.79 25.94 -32.22
N SER A 703 68.09 25.35 -33.38
CA SER A 703 67.20 24.40 -34.04
C SER A 703 67.12 23.07 -33.27
N ILE A 704 68.24 22.61 -32.70
CA ILE A 704 68.29 21.39 -31.88
C ILE A 704 67.53 21.60 -30.57
N ALA A 705 67.67 22.77 -29.94
CA ALA A 705 66.89 23.12 -28.75
C ALA A 705 65.38 23.13 -29.02
N GLN A 706 64.92 23.73 -30.14
CA GLN A 706 63.51 23.70 -30.52
C GLN A 706 62.99 22.30 -30.85
N VAL A 707 63.81 21.44 -31.48
CA VAL A 707 63.41 20.04 -31.76
C VAL A 707 63.24 19.25 -30.46
N ASN A 708 64.15 19.38 -29.50
CA ASN A 708 64.02 18.71 -28.19
C ASN A 708 62.79 19.20 -27.42
N GLN A 709 62.54 20.52 -27.39
CA GLN A 709 61.34 21.08 -26.74
C GLN A 709 60.03 20.59 -27.40
N ARG A 710 60.03 20.40 -28.72
CA ARG A 710 58.90 19.80 -29.45
C ARG A 710 58.75 18.30 -29.18
N LEU A 711 59.83 17.55 -28.98
CA LEU A 711 59.75 16.15 -28.56
C LEU A 711 59.12 16.02 -27.17
N THR A 712 59.52 16.84 -26.18
CA THR A 712 58.92 16.82 -24.85
C THR A 712 57.41 17.10 -24.89
N LEU A 713 56.99 18.13 -25.64
CA LEU A 713 55.57 18.41 -25.84
C LEU A 713 54.83 17.30 -26.59
N LEU A 714 55.49 16.57 -27.50
CA LEU A 714 54.90 15.42 -28.18
C LEU A 714 54.69 14.23 -27.23
N VAL A 715 55.60 14.03 -26.26
CA VAL A 715 55.46 13.02 -25.20
C VAL A 715 54.33 13.39 -24.24
N GLU A 716 54.28 14.63 -23.72
CA GLU A 716 53.19 15.09 -22.84
C GLU A 716 51.80 15.00 -23.51
N VAL A 717 51.72 15.20 -24.84
CA VAL A 717 50.48 15.03 -25.61
C VAL A 717 50.18 13.55 -25.88
N ALA A 718 51.19 12.70 -26.07
CA ALA A 718 51.01 11.25 -26.21
C ALA A 718 50.54 10.60 -24.91
N GLU A 719 51.11 10.98 -23.76
CA GLU A 719 50.67 10.52 -22.44
C GLU A 719 49.21 10.92 -22.19
N LYS A 720 48.84 12.18 -22.42
CA LYS A 720 47.43 12.63 -22.32
C LYS A 720 46.49 11.94 -23.30
N LEU A 721 46.95 11.55 -24.50
CA LEU A 721 46.16 10.77 -25.44
C LEU A 721 46.01 9.30 -24.99
N CYS A 722 47.01 8.74 -24.32
CA CYS A 722 46.90 7.43 -23.67
C CYS A 722 45.94 7.48 -22.47
N ASP A 723 46.05 8.48 -21.61
CA ASP A 723 45.13 8.69 -20.48
C ASP A 723 43.68 8.84 -20.97
N MET A 724 43.44 9.71 -21.95
CA MET A 724 42.13 9.86 -22.59
C MET A 724 41.63 8.57 -23.25
N ALA A 725 42.51 7.76 -23.85
CA ALA A 725 42.14 6.49 -24.46
C ALA A 725 41.88 5.38 -23.42
N ILE A 726 42.37 5.53 -22.18
CA ILE A 726 42.06 4.65 -21.05
C ILE A 726 40.72 5.09 -20.44
N GLU A 727 40.53 6.37 -20.14
CA GLU A 727 39.27 6.92 -19.62
C GLU A 727 38.07 6.67 -20.57
N GLN A 728 38.28 6.75 -21.89
CA GLN A 728 37.22 6.49 -22.88
C GLN A 728 36.92 5.01 -23.13
N ASN A 729 37.71 4.07 -22.58
CA ASN A 729 37.43 2.63 -22.72
C ASN A 729 36.61 2.03 -21.57
N GLU A 730 36.48 2.70 -20.43
CA GLU A 730 35.64 2.22 -19.31
C GLU A 730 34.20 2.75 -19.33
N VAL A 731 33.89 3.75 -20.17
CA VAL A 731 32.51 4.27 -20.31
C VAL A 731 31.83 3.63 -21.53
N ASN A 732 30.99 2.64 -21.26
CA ASN A 732 30.18 1.96 -22.28
C ASN A 732 29.35 2.95 -23.11
N LEU A 733 29.67 3.09 -24.40
CA LEU A 733 29.01 4.02 -25.34
C LEU A 733 27.48 3.85 -25.36
N LYS A 734 27.00 2.62 -25.16
CA LYS A 734 25.56 2.31 -25.06
C LYS A 734 24.88 3.09 -23.94
N ASP A 735 25.53 3.21 -22.79
CA ASP A 735 24.93 3.80 -21.59
C ASP A 735 24.96 5.32 -21.67
N VAL A 736 26.02 5.91 -22.25
CA VAL A 736 26.07 7.34 -22.61
C VAL A 736 24.95 7.69 -23.60
N VAL A 737 24.70 6.83 -24.60
CA VAL A 737 23.60 7.02 -25.57
C VAL A 737 22.24 6.85 -24.90
N ILE A 738 22.07 5.88 -23.99
CA ILE A 738 20.83 5.71 -23.21
C ILE A 738 20.55 6.94 -22.36
N ASP A 739 21.52 7.46 -21.62
CA ASP A 739 21.36 8.68 -20.83
C ASP A 739 21.02 9.89 -21.71
N LYS A 740 21.69 10.05 -22.86
CA LYS A 740 21.42 11.18 -23.77
C LYS A 740 20.04 11.10 -24.41
N VAL A 741 19.61 9.92 -24.83
CA VAL A 741 18.26 9.68 -25.38
C VAL A 741 17.20 9.86 -24.29
N THR A 742 17.42 9.35 -23.08
CA THR A 742 16.50 9.50 -21.95
C THR A 742 16.35 10.97 -21.57
N GLN A 743 17.47 11.70 -21.42
CA GLN A 743 17.49 13.14 -21.13
C GLN A 743 16.72 13.94 -22.20
N MET A 744 16.93 13.66 -23.49
CA MET A 744 16.16 14.30 -24.57
C MET A 744 14.68 13.91 -24.56
N PHE A 745 14.34 12.66 -24.28
CA PHE A 745 12.95 12.19 -24.27
C PHE A 745 12.16 12.84 -23.11
N THR A 746 12.75 12.87 -21.90
CA THR A 746 12.20 13.55 -20.73
C THR A 746 12.07 15.06 -20.96
N GLN A 747 13.02 15.70 -21.64
CA GLN A 747 12.92 17.12 -21.98
C GLN A 747 11.77 17.38 -22.96
N CYS A 748 11.71 16.66 -24.09
CA CYS A 748 10.64 16.78 -25.08
C CYS A 748 9.23 16.52 -24.50
N PHE A 749 9.09 15.56 -23.59
CA PHE A 749 7.80 15.29 -22.94
C PHE A 749 7.45 16.31 -21.85
N SER A 750 8.40 16.75 -21.04
CA SER A 750 8.13 17.73 -19.97
C SER A 750 7.82 19.13 -20.51
N GLU A 751 8.40 19.53 -21.63
CA GLU A 751 8.02 20.77 -22.32
C GLU A 751 6.61 20.68 -22.94
N LYS A 752 6.28 19.56 -23.60
CA LYS A 752 4.92 19.34 -24.13
C LYS A 752 3.84 19.27 -23.05
N LEU A 753 4.10 18.58 -21.93
CA LEU A 753 3.18 18.51 -20.81
C LEU A 753 2.97 19.89 -20.18
N ARG A 754 4.05 20.65 -19.95
CA ARG A 754 3.97 22.01 -19.39
C ARG A 754 3.17 22.96 -20.30
N GLY A 755 3.39 22.88 -21.62
CA GLY A 755 2.63 23.65 -22.61
C GLY A 755 1.18 23.18 -22.83
N ALA A 756 0.83 21.96 -22.41
CA ALA A 756 -0.55 21.47 -22.43
C ALA A 756 -1.32 21.93 -21.19
N TYR A 757 -0.76 21.76 -19.98
CA TYR A 757 -1.43 22.15 -18.73
C TYR A 757 -1.62 23.67 -18.62
N ALA A 758 -0.62 24.48 -19.00
CA ALA A 758 -0.74 25.95 -18.95
C ALA A 758 -1.92 26.49 -19.80
N LYS A 759 -2.32 25.78 -20.87
CA LYS A 759 -3.47 26.14 -21.71
C LYS A 759 -4.82 25.67 -21.17
N VAL A 760 -4.85 24.84 -20.14
CA VAL A 760 -6.08 24.44 -19.45
C VAL A 760 -6.44 25.46 -18.37
N ASP A 761 -5.44 25.93 -17.62
CA ASP A 761 -5.66 26.92 -16.54
C ASP A 761 -6.13 28.29 -17.10
N GLU A 762 -5.54 28.81 -18.18
CA GLU A 762 -6.01 30.06 -18.83
C GLU A 762 -7.47 29.99 -19.30
N VAL A 763 -7.96 28.80 -19.66
CA VAL A 763 -9.35 28.57 -20.09
C VAL A 763 -10.29 28.40 -18.89
N ALA A 764 -9.79 27.88 -17.76
CA ALA A 764 -10.56 27.74 -16.53
C ALA A 764 -10.88 29.10 -15.90
N ASP A 765 -9.88 29.99 -15.74
CA ASP A 765 -10.09 31.33 -15.17
C ASP A 765 -11.01 32.19 -16.06
N SER A 766 -10.85 32.10 -17.39
CA SER A 766 -11.70 32.80 -18.37
C SER A 766 -13.20 32.46 -18.24
N LEU A 767 -13.54 31.29 -17.70
CA LEU A 767 -14.91 30.82 -17.50
C LEU A 767 -15.52 31.24 -16.15
N LEU A 768 -14.71 31.64 -15.18
CA LEU A 768 -15.17 32.05 -13.85
C LEU A 768 -15.61 33.51 -13.80
N ASP A 769 -14.86 34.42 -14.44
CA ASP A 769 -15.20 35.86 -14.47
C ASP A 769 -16.54 36.17 -15.17
N SER A 770 -16.94 35.32 -16.13
CA SER A 770 -18.19 35.50 -16.88
C SER A 770 -19.47 35.38 -16.02
N ASN A 771 -19.39 34.83 -14.81
CA ASN A 771 -20.56 34.53 -13.98
C ASN A 771 -20.85 35.52 -12.84
N GLN A 772 -19.98 36.52 -12.57
CA GLN A 772 -20.22 37.47 -11.46
C GLN A 772 -21.01 38.74 -11.84
N SER A 773 -21.15 39.06 -13.13
CA SER A 773 -21.61 40.40 -13.55
C SER A 773 -23.13 40.55 -13.81
N ASN A 774 -24.00 39.63 -13.34
CA ASN A 774 -25.40 39.61 -13.79
C ASN A 774 -26.48 39.46 -12.69
N ASN A 775 -26.20 39.89 -11.45
CA ASN A 775 -27.14 39.78 -10.33
C ASN A 775 -27.40 41.12 -9.60
N ASN A 776 -27.84 42.15 -10.32
CA ASN A 776 -28.42 43.35 -9.70
C ASN A 776 -29.27 44.21 -10.65
N LYS A 777 -30.59 43.94 -10.74
CA LYS A 777 -31.60 44.91 -11.23
C LYS A 777 -33.03 44.51 -10.86
N LYS A 778 -33.61 45.19 -9.87
CA LYS A 778 -35.07 45.30 -9.71
C LYS A 778 -35.64 46.20 -10.82
N PRO A 779 -36.82 45.87 -11.35
CA PRO A 779 -37.93 46.79 -11.40
C PRO A 779 -38.96 46.41 -10.30
N GLY A 780 -39.79 47.32 -9.80
CA GLY A 780 -39.99 48.71 -10.22
C GLY A 780 -41.48 48.99 -10.43
N VAL A 781 -42.26 48.96 -9.34
CA VAL A 781 -43.72 49.16 -9.37
C VAL A 781 -44.09 50.48 -10.03
N LYS A 782 -45.01 50.44 -11.00
CA LYS A 782 -45.82 51.59 -11.43
C LYS A 782 -47.07 51.13 -12.17
N SER A 783 -48.22 51.57 -11.67
CA SER A 783 -49.57 51.53 -12.26
C SER A 783 -50.02 50.15 -12.78
#